data_AF-A0A536R513-F1
#
_entry.id   AF-A0A536R513-F1
#
_cell.length_a   1.000
_cell.length_b   1.000
_cell.length_c   1.000
_cell.angle_alpha   90.00
_cell.angle_beta   90.00
_cell.angle_gamma   90.00
#
_symmetry.space_group_name_H-M   'P 1'
#
loop_
_entity.id
_entity.type
_entity.pdbx_description
1 polymer ?
#
loop_
_entity_poly.entity_id
_entity_poly.type
_entity_poly.pdbx_seq_one_letter_code
_entity_poly.pdbx_strand_id
1 'polypeptide(L)'
;MGGLSVAIAAAGLLGSSSVAFAASKPSITTWNLGGLVYEGDRPSMFATFTDGTDNDAYSVEIDWGDGSQNDVFALANGARDFGPNGLRKSVPYVNDGAVRIVITLNDGLNATSRFIGTTVLNATPSMSSFALSSATVDTGQDVTATGAFTDAGAADTHTVTVDWGDGSAATSMNLAAGVPTFTTAAHTYAAAGDFTVTATVTDNAGATATATATVSVQKPNQAPSVVSFDVAAGGEGSTSTLALTFADADAADTHSVSVDWGDGSTPDPAADLSAGVTSFGATHVFADTGTYSVVVTLSDSASHTVTASSSVSPTNVAPAVGSLSLSPSSVVDHQTVTVSGSFTDPGTADTFTLTLNWGDGTSSSQSVSAGTRSFSATHAYNAAGPVTIQATVADRDLAKSSSTADLDVLASNHAPADLAVGATALLEGGSTTLDVSFTDAEVTDTHTVAITWGDGATDSVALAAGATSTSPTHTYLETGTYTVAVTVTDGGGMSVAGGTTVTATNVSPSLSSLAVTPSSVTDHQTVTVSGTFSDPGTADTYTVTFAWGDGSTSPQPLAAGTRSFSGSHAYVTSGTYNVVVTVTDRDSGSGTQDVSVVVSARNTVPSALAIDPSVAGANVTVNASFADPDALDTHVATLTWGDGATTTQTLAAGATTFSAAHVYEASGAYTIAATVTEPSGASTSATAQVAVTVAASSTSDVLDQMSALITSFNLDRNNERWLLRRIDDTKASLAYGNDQVCSSTGTLAHLLQYAQRTLTNDQYAALSGLATQAQTAAGCGSASVRTTKQPTKTVVATTTSDKNKTEKSKKTDAKRSAGRDSR
;
A
#
# COMPACT_ATOMS: atom_id res chain seq x y z
N MET A 1 91.78 68.58 -147.80
CA MET A 1 91.84 69.92 -148.44
C MET A 1 90.61 69.95 -149.35
N GLY A 2 89.58 70.78 -149.13
CA GLY A 2 89.61 72.24 -149.28
C GLY A 2 89.66 72.57 -150.78
N GLY A 3 88.73 73.26 -151.42
CA GLY A 3 87.59 74.09 -151.01
C GLY A 3 87.16 74.93 -152.24
N LEU A 4 86.44 76.04 -152.06
CA LEU A 4 86.04 77.03 -153.10
C LEU A 4 85.06 76.53 -154.18
N SER A 5 84.39 77.36 -155.00
CA SER A 5 83.74 78.69 -154.83
C SER A 5 83.23 79.19 -156.22
N VAL A 6 82.42 80.26 -156.23
CA VAL A 6 82.06 81.11 -157.41
C VAL A 6 80.94 80.54 -158.32
N ALA A 7 80.31 81.43 -159.09
CA ALA A 7 78.95 81.33 -159.63
C ALA A 7 78.83 81.58 -161.16
N ILE A 8 77.59 81.42 -161.66
CA ILE A 8 77.02 81.87 -162.97
C ILE A 8 77.08 80.88 -164.18
N ALA A 9 75.87 80.51 -164.63
CA ALA A 9 75.36 80.18 -165.99
C ALA A 9 75.70 78.88 -166.79
N ALA A 10 74.59 78.23 -167.18
CA ALA A 10 74.21 77.68 -168.51
C ALA A 10 74.86 76.40 -169.16
N ALA A 11 73.98 75.40 -169.33
CA ALA A 11 73.82 74.43 -170.45
C ALA A 11 74.79 73.22 -170.68
N GLY A 12 74.22 71.99 -170.83
CA GLY A 12 74.78 70.93 -171.72
C GLY A 12 74.78 69.44 -171.29
N LEU A 13 73.78 68.66 -171.76
CA LEU A 13 73.80 67.26 -172.29
C LEU A 13 74.47 66.01 -171.61
N LEU A 14 73.67 64.90 -171.58
CA LEU A 14 73.97 63.44 -171.71
C LEU A 14 74.78 62.68 -170.61
N GLY A 15 74.46 61.42 -170.22
CA GLY A 15 73.32 60.54 -170.57
C GLY A 15 73.38 59.09 -170.00
N SER A 16 72.33 58.29 -170.28
CA SER A 16 72.15 56.81 -170.16
C SER A 16 71.88 56.07 -168.83
N SER A 17 70.74 55.34 -168.86
CA SER A 17 70.40 54.04 -168.21
C SER A 17 69.91 53.98 -166.75
N SER A 18 68.75 53.32 -166.58
CA SER A 18 68.01 53.15 -165.32
C SER A 18 67.60 51.69 -165.09
N VAL A 19 67.62 51.23 -163.83
CA VAL A 19 67.01 49.99 -163.35
C VAL A 19 66.40 50.28 -161.97
N ALA A 20 65.17 49.81 -161.73
CA ALA A 20 64.47 49.98 -160.45
C ALA A 20 64.14 48.61 -159.85
N PHE A 21 64.47 48.41 -158.57
CA PHE A 21 63.89 47.34 -157.75
C PHE A 21 62.71 47.90 -156.97
N ALA A 22 61.56 47.25 -157.05
CA ALA A 22 60.38 47.59 -156.25
C ALA A 22 60.38 46.75 -154.96
N ALA A 23 60.27 47.40 -153.80
CA ALA A 23 59.94 46.71 -152.57
C ALA A 23 58.46 46.27 -152.61
N SER A 24 58.20 44.99 -152.27
CA SER A 24 56.85 44.46 -152.11
C SER A 24 56.24 44.89 -150.78
N LYS A 25 54.91 44.93 -150.70
CA LYS A 25 54.20 45.06 -149.42
C LYS A 25 53.88 43.67 -148.87
N PRO A 26 53.86 43.46 -147.54
CA PRO A 26 53.39 42.22 -146.93
C PRO A 26 51.92 41.99 -147.30
N SER A 27 51.53 40.74 -147.51
CA SER A 27 50.17 40.37 -147.94
C SER A 27 49.59 39.31 -147.01
N ILE A 28 48.49 39.64 -146.35
CA ILE A 28 47.74 38.69 -145.51
C ILE A 28 46.98 37.71 -146.44
N THR A 29 47.30 36.43 -146.33
CA THR A 29 46.82 35.36 -147.22
C THR A 29 45.65 34.58 -146.65
N THR A 30 45.61 34.33 -145.33
CA THR A 30 44.45 33.80 -144.62
C THR A 30 44.21 34.60 -143.34
N TRP A 31 42.95 34.72 -142.92
CA TRP A 31 42.59 35.28 -141.61
C TRP A 31 41.22 34.74 -141.15
N ASN A 32 41.11 34.34 -139.89
CA ASN A 32 39.89 33.78 -139.30
C ASN A 32 39.85 33.96 -137.77
N LEU A 33 38.65 33.85 -137.20
CA LEU A 33 38.45 33.77 -135.75
C LEU A 33 38.54 32.33 -135.24
N GLY A 34 38.83 32.18 -133.95
CA GLY A 34 38.95 30.89 -133.26
C GLY A 34 37.64 30.16 -132.94
N GLY A 35 36.48 30.72 -133.29
CA GLY A 35 35.16 30.15 -133.01
C GLY A 35 34.03 31.15 -133.18
N LEU A 36 32.83 30.77 -132.74
CA LEU A 36 31.78 31.73 -132.39
C LEU A 36 32.25 32.57 -131.20
N VAL A 37 31.65 33.74 -131.03
CA VAL A 37 32.00 34.69 -129.98
C VAL A 37 30.71 35.11 -129.29
N TYR A 38 30.63 34.94 -127.97
CA TYR A 38 29.54 35.44 -127.15
C TYR A 38 29.95 36.73 -126.45
N GLU A 39 28.99 37.40 -125.82
CA GLU A 39 29.30 38.42 -124.82
C GLU A 39 30.11 37.79 -123.66
N GLY A 40 30.99 38.58 -123.06
CA GLY A 40 31.99 38.07 -122.11
C GLY A 40 33.19 37.34 -122.74
N ASP A 41 33.15 36.96 -124.02
CA ASP A 41 34.27 36.28 -124.67
C ASP A 41 35.39 37.24 -125.10
N ARG A 42 36.63 36.74 -125.00
CA ARG A 42 37.83 37.33 -125.60
C ARG A 42 38.20 36.54 -126.86
N PRO A 43 37.75 36.97 -128.07
CA PRO A 43 38.02 36.27 -129.30
C PRO A 43 39.52 36.15 -129.60
N SER A 44 39.86 35.18 -130.45
CA SER A 44 41.22 34.95 -130.94
C SER A 44 41.25 35.08 -132.46
N MET A 45 42.21 35.86 -132.97
CA MET A 45 42.43 36.14 -134.38
C MET A 45 43.64 35.35 -134.87
N PHE A 46 43.45 34.55 -135.92
CA PHE A 46 44.49 33.78 -136.58
C PHE A 46 44.67 34.33 -137.99
N ALA A 47 45.92 34.45 -138.45
CA ALA A 47 46.22 34.79 -139.83
C ALA A 47 47.55 34.18 -140.27
N THR A 48 47.69 34.01 -141.58
CA THR A 48 48.97 33.76 -142.25
C THR A 48 49.22 34.85 -143.29
N PHE A 49 50.49 35.12 -143.58
CA PHE A 49 50.89 36.19 -144.49
C PHE A 49 52.22 35.88 -145.19
N THR A 50 52.43 36.53 -146.34
CA THR A 50 53.62 36.41 -147.16
C THR A 50 54.26 37.77 -147.39
N ASP A 51 55.58 37.80 -147.45
CA ASP A 51 56.36 38.98 -147.80
C ASP A 51 57.49 38.61 -148.77
N GLY A 52 57.94 39.56 -149.57
CA GLY A 52 59.01 39.35 -150.56
C GLY A 52 60.42 39.43 -149.99
N THR A 53 60.55 39.85 -148.74
CA THR A 53 61.80 39.93 -147.97
C THR A 53 61.79 38.99 -146.78
N ASP A 54 62.95 38.42 -146.48
CA ASP A 54 63.17 37.56 -145.32
C ASP A 54 63.87 38.34 -144.19
N ASN A 55 63.50 38.04 -142.93
CA ASN A 55 63.95 38.66 -141.66
C ASN A 55 63.34 40.01 -141.23
N ASP A 56 62.20 40.45 -141.77
CA ASP A 56 61.52 41.66 -141.27
C ASP A 56 60.84 41.48 -139.90
N ALA A 57 60.64 42.62 -139.22
CA ALA A 57 60.00 42.72 -137.90
C ALA A 57 58.54 43.15 -138.06
N TYR A 58 57.61 42.23 -137.87
CA TYR A 58 56.19 42.51 -138.09
C TYR A 58 55.49 42.99 -136.82
N SER A 59 54.68 44.04 -136.98
CA SER A 59 53.65 44.43 -136.00
C SER A 59 52.26 44.21 -136.58
N VAL A 60 51.34 43.78 -135.74
CA VAL A 60 49.92 43.59 -136.08
C VAL A 60 49.10 44.48 -135.18
N GLU A 61 48.33 45.37 -135.78
CA GLU A 61 47.33 46.17 -135.10
C GLU A 61 45.95 45.57 -135.42
N ILE A 62 45.18 45.23 -134.38
CA ILE A 62 43.82 44.68 -134.51
C ILE A 62 42.82 45.65 -133.89
N ASP A 63 42.01 46.27 -134.76
CA ASP A 63 40.73 46.85 -134.38
C ASP A 63 39.73 45.71 -134.22
N TRP A 64 39.21 45.50 -133.02
CA TRP A 64 38.26 44.43 -132.73
C TRP A 64 36.80 44.79 -133.06
N GLY A 65 36.55 45.99 -133.60
CA GLY A 65 35.22 46.43 -134.02
C GLY A 65 34.26 46.73 -132.86
N ASP A 66 34.76 46.86 -131.62
CA ASP A 66 34.00 47.26 -130.43
C ASP A 66 34.15 48.75 -130.07
N GLY A 67 34.96 49.49 -130.82
CA GLY A 67 35.26 50.90 -130.54
C GLY A 67 36.28 51.13 -129.42
N SER A 68 36.95 50.08 -128.92
CA SER A 68 38.14 50.23 -128.07
C SER A 68 39.34 50.74 -128.88
N GLN A 69 40.45 51.08 -128.21
CA GLN A 69 41.71 51.29 -128.92
C GLN A 69 42.22 49.95 -129.46
N ASN A 70 42.79 49.98 -130.67
CA ASN A 70 43.32 48.80 -131.34
C ASN A 70 44.38 48.09 -130.47
N ASP A 71 44.28 46.77 -130.34
CA ASP A 71 45.32 45.97 -129.68
C ASP A 71 46.52 45.85 -130.63
N VAL A 72 47.72 46.23 -130.17
CA VAL A 72 48.97 46.14 -130.95
C VAL A 72 49.83 44.99 -130.46
N PHE A 73 50.18 44.09 -131.37
CA PHE A 73 50.97 42.89 -131.11
C PHE A 73 52.27 42.92 -131.93
N ALA A 74 53.40 42.61 -131.29
CA ALA A 74 54.66 42.36 -132.00
C ALA A 74 54.77 40.86 -132.32
N LEU A 75 55.10 40.52 -133.57
CA LEU A 75 55.41 39.15 -133.97
C LEU A 75 56.91 38.87 -133.85
N ALA A 76 57.28 37.59 -133.80
CA ALA A 76 58.68 37.19 -133.87
C ALA A 76 59.30 37.58 -135.23
N ASN A 77 60.59 37.89 -135.22
CA ASN A 77 61.31 38.32 -136.42
C ASN A 77 61.28 37.22 -137.49
N GLY A 78 60.90 37.55 -138.73
CA GLY A 78 60.71 36.57 -139.81
C GLY A 78 59.46 35.69 -139.71
N ALA A 79 58.51 36.00 -138.81
CA ALA A 79 57.22 35.29 -138.76
C ALA A 79 56.44 35.38 -140.09
N ARG A 80 55.54 34.40 -140.29
CA ARG A 80 54.62 34.30 -141.43
C ARG A 80 53.17 34.00 -141.00
N ASP A 81 52.93 33.96 -139.68
CA ASP A 81 51.62 33.74 -139.07
C ASP A 81 51.51 34.41 -137.69
N PHE A 82 50.32 34.33 -137.10
CA PHE A 82 49.96 34.94 -135.80
C PHE A 82 50.20 34.01 -134.59
N GLY A 83 50.91 32.89 -134.78
CA GLY A 83 51.17 31.87 -133.78
C GLY A 83 50.00 30.91 -133.52
N PRO A 84 50.27 29.76 -132.87
CA PRO A 84 49.30 28.67 -132.72
C PRO A 84 48.13 28.96 -131.78
N ASN A 85 48.20 30.03 -130.98
CA ASN A 85 47.13 30.44 -130.07
C ASN A 85 46.30 31.63 -130.60
N GLY A 86 46.72 32.22 -131.72
CA GLY A 86 46.18 33.48 -132.25
C GLY A 86 46.51 34.69 -131.36
N LEU A 87 46.24 35.88 -131.89
CA LEU A 87 46.27 37.12 -131.13
C LEU A 87 44.89 37.31 -130.49
N ARG A 88 44.83 37.64 -129.19
CA ARG A 88 43.57 37.66 -128.42
C ARG A 88 43.17 39.05 -128.00
N LYS A 89 41.88 39.33 -128.02
CA LYS A 89 41.31 40.61 -127.56
C LYS A 89 41.58 40.81 -126.07
N SER A 90 42.10 41.97 -125.69
CA SER A 90 42.44 42.28 -124.30
C SER A 90 41.24 42.29 -123.37
N VAL A 91 40.13 42.90 -123.81
CA VAL A 91 38.87 43.10 -123.07
C VAL A 91 37.76 42.32 -123.78
N PRO A 92 36.84 41.62 -123.08
CA PRO A 92 35.78 40.87 -123.74
C PRO A 92 34.82 41.77 -124.56
N TYR A 93 33.96 41.19 -125.40
CA TYR A 93 32.81 41.95 -125.89
C TYR A 93 31.79 42.13 -124.77
N VAL A 94 31.21 43.33 -124.68
CA VAL A 94 30.24 43.71 -123.64
C VAL A 94 28.79 43.62 -124.11
N ASN A 95 28.59 43.63 -125.44
CA ASN A 95 27.30 43.65 -126.11
C ASN A 95 27.34 42.72 -127.34
N ASP A 96 26.18 42.16 -127.69
CA ASP A 96 25.93 41.37 -128.88
C ASP A 96 25.90 42.21 -130.18
N GLY A 97 25.82 41.53 -131.32
CA GLY A 97 25.64 42.15 -132.63
C GLY A 97 26.84 42.10 -133.58
N ALA A 98 26.69 42.70 -134.75
CA ALA A 98 27.63 42.57 -135.86
C ALA A 98 28.85 43.51 -135.70
N VAL A 99 30.04 42.92 -135.57
CA VAL A 99 31.32 43.64 -135.46
C VAL A 99 32.22 43.35 -136.67
N ARG A 100 33.00 44.35 -137.07
CA ARG A 100 33.99 44.24 -138.14
C ARG A 100 35.38 44.36 -137.54
N ILE A 101 36.10 43.25 -137.49
CA ILE A 101 37.47 43.20 -136.99
C ILE A 101 38.40 43.57 -138.15
N VAL A 102 39.25 44.58 -137.99
CA VAL A 102 40.23 45.03 -138.99
C VAL A 102 41.63 44.69 -138.50
N ILE A 103 42.41 44.07 -139.36
CA ILE A 103 43.74 43.54 -139.08
C ILE A 103 44.71 44.29 -139.97
N THR A 104 45.64 45.05 -139.39
CA THR A 104 46.67 45.78 -140.12
C THR A 104 48.04 45.19 -139.79
N LEU A 105 48.64 44.55 -140.79
CA LEU A 105 50.00 44.00 -140.71
C LEU A 105 50.99 45.03 -141.27
N ASN A 106 52.04 45.32 -140.51
CA ASN A 106 53.04 46.34 -140.83
C ASN A 106 54.47 45.78 -140.68
N ASP A 107 55.30 45.94 -141.71
CA ASP A 107 56.71 45.49 -141.79
C ASP A 107 57.74 46.54 -141.28
N GLY A 108 57.27 47.72 -140.88
CA GLY A 108 58.08 48.89 -140.50
C GLY A 108 58.22 49.97 -141.57
N LEU A 109 57.83 49.68 -142.82
CA LEU A 109 57.88 50.56 -144.01
C LEU A 109 56.53 50.63 -144.74
N ASN A 110 55.77 49.54 -144.77
CA ASN A 110 54.50 49.34 -145.44
C ASN A 110 53.50 48.64 -144.52
N ALA A 111 52.23 48.99 -144.69
CA ALA A 111 51.12 48.30 -144.04
C ALA A 111 50.11 47.76 -145.06
N THR A 112 49.50 46.61 -144.72
CA THR A 112 48.40 45.98 -145.46
C THR A 112 47.29 45.60 -144.48
N SER A 113 46.06 46.02 -144.77
CA SER A 113 44.90 45.73 -143.94
C SER A 113 43.94 44.74 -144.58
N ARG A 114 43.36 43.85 -143.76
CA ARG A 114 42.21 42.98 -144.07
C ARG A 114 41.14 43.15 -143.02
N PHE A 115 39.92 42.66 -143.30
CA PHE A 115 38.85 42.64 -142.31
C PHE A 115 38.09 41.33 -142.34
N ILE A 116 37.47 40.98 -141.21
CA ILE A 116 36.51 39.90 -141.07
C ILE A 116 35.27 40.44 -140.34
N GLY A 117 34.08 40.09 -140.84
CA GLY A 117 32.82 40.34 -140.13
C GLY A 117 32.47 39.13 -139.28
N THR A 118 32.05 39.37 -138.04
CA THR A 118 31.44 38.35 -137.17
C THR A 118 30.24 38.95 -136.45
N THR A 119 29.42 38.10 -135.83
CA THR A 119 28.36 38.53 -134.91
C THR A 119 28.73 38.00 -133.53
N VAL A 120 28.76 38.89 -132.54
CA VAL A 120 28.80 38.54 -131.12
C VAL A 120 27.39 38.06 -130.76
N LEU A 121 27.30 36.93 -130.08
CA LEU A 121 26.04 36.29 -129.70
C LEU A 121 25.70 36.58 -128.22
N ASN A 122 24.40 36.70 -127.92
CA ASN A 122 23.90 36.91 -126.57
C ASN A 122 24.35 35.79 -125.61
N ALA A 123 24.88 36.14 -124.44
CA ALA A 123 25.20 35.18 -123.39
C ALA A 123 23.94 34.80 -122.59
N THR A 124 23.83 33.55 -122.13
CA THR A 124 22.67 33.14 -121.32
C THR A 124 22.87 33.50 -119.84
N PRO A 125 21.89 34.10 -119.15
CA PRO A 125 21.98 34.34 -117.71
C PRO A 125 22.13 33.03 -116.92
N SER A 126 22.61 33.11 -115.68
CA SER A 126 22.76 31.97 -114.77
C SER A 126 22.30 32.34 -113.35
N MET A 127 21.41 31.54 -112.75
CA MET A 127 20.96 31.76 -111.37
C MET A 127 22.05 31.39 -110.36
N SER A 128 22.44 32.33 -109.50
CA SER A 128 23.48 32.15 -108.47
C SER A 128 22.90 31.94 -107.07
N SER A 129 21.70 32.44 -106.78
CA SER A 129 20.93 32.08 -105.59
C SER A 129 19.42 32.27 -105.78
N PHE A 130 18.63 31.47 -105.04
CA PHE A 130 17.19 31.66 -104.91
C PHE A 130 16.73 31.16 -103.53
N ALA A 131 15.96 31.97 -102.81
CA ALA A 131 15.47 31.65 -101.47
C ALA A 131 14.14 32.37 -101.17
N LEU A 132 13.29 31.71 -100.39
CA LEU A 132 12.04 32.28 -99.87
C LEU A 132 12.25 32.81 -98.45
N SER A 133 11.43 33.78 -98.02
CA SER A 133 11.46 34.32 -96.65
C SER A 133 11.16 33.29 -95.56
N SER A 134 10.45 32.21 -95.89
CA SER A 134 10.11 31.11 -94.98
C SER A 134 9.83 29.83 -95.78
N ALA A 135 10.21 28.68 -95.21
CA ALA A 135 9.94 27.36 -95.79
C ALA A 135 8.58 26.78 -95.37
N THR A 136 8.00 27.29 -94.28
CA THR A 136 6.67 26.92 -93.77
C THR A 136 5.94 28.19 -93.32
N VAL A 137 4.66 28.33 -93.66
CA VAL A 137 3.79 29.45 -93.25
C VAL A 137 2.34 28.97 -93.09
N ASP A 138 1.50 29.76 -92.42
CA ASP A 138 0.04 29.54 -92.43
C ASP A 138 -0.63 30.20 -93.66
N THR A 139 -1.81 29.72 -94.04
CA THR A 139 -2.64 30.38 -95.07
C THR A 139 -2.86 31.86 -94.75
N GLY A 140 -2.59 32.73 -95.72
CA GLY A 140 -2.71 34.18 -95.58
C GLY A 140 -1.47 34.90 -95.02
N GLN A 141 -0.39 34.19 -94.67
CA GLN A 141 0.89 34.81 -94.28
C GLN A 141 1.74 35.18 -95.50
N ASP A 142 2.56 36.23 -95.35
CA ASP A 142 3.40 36.80 -96.40
C ASP A 142 4.67 35.96 -96.68
N VAL A 143 4.84 35.54 -97.93
CA VAL A 143 6.08 34.94 -98.46
C VAL A 143 6.69 35.87 -99.50
N THR A 144 7.98 36.19 -99.36
CA THR A 144 8.75 36.92 -100.39
C THR A 144 9.80 36.00 -101.00
N ALA A 145 10.08 36.18 -102.29
CA ALA A 145 11.10 35.46 -103.01
C ALA A 145 12.28 36.38 -103.32
N THR A 146 13.49 35.92 -103.02
CA THR A 146 14.75 36.65 -103.19
C THR A 146 15.71 35.82 -104.03
N GLY A 147 16.51 36.49 -104.85
CA GLY A 147 17.49 35.77 -105.67
C GLY A 147 18.54 36.66 -106.30
N ALA A 148 19.57 36.00 -106.80
CA ALA A 148 20.67 36.60 -107.54
C ALA A 148 20.99 35.76 -108.78
N PHE A 149 21.52 36.42 -109.80
CA PHE A 149 21.96 35.80 -111.04
C PHE A 149 23.25 36.46 -111.55
N THR A 150 23.81 35.94 -112.64
CA THR A 150 24.97 36.47 -113.33
C THR A 150 24.70 36.45 -114.82
N ASP A 151 25.05 37.52 -115.51
CA ASP A 151 25.09 37.56 -116.98
C ASP A 151 26.43 38.14 -117.46
N ALA A 152 26.82 37.80 -118.69
CA ALA A 152 28.05 38.27 -119.32
C ALA A 152 27.81 39.45 -120.26
N GLY A 153 26.60 39.63 -120.79
CA GLY A 153 26.20 40.84 -121.50
C GLY A 153 26.02 41.99 -120.51
N ALA A 154 26.93 42.96 -120.56
CA ALA A 154 26.97 44.04 -119.57
C ALA A 154 25.92 45.13 -119.81
N ALA A 155 25.30 45.12 -120.99
CA ALA A 155 24.20 46.01 -121.38
C ALA A 155 22.81 45.37 -121.21
N ASP A 156 22.73 44.09 -120.83
CA ASP A 156 21.46 43.39 -120.79
C ASP A 156 20.56 43.84 -119.65
N THR A 157 19.28 43.97 -119.98
CA THR A 157 18.15 44.21 -119.08
C THR A 157 17.38 42.91 -118.91
N HIS A 158 17.11 42.53 -117.67
CA HIS A 158 16.52 41.24 -117.34
C HIS A 158 15.07 41.38 -116.91
N THR A 159 14.22 40.45 -117.32
CA THR A 159 12.88 40.25 -116.75
C THR A 159 12.91 39.04 -115.84
N VAL A 160 12.65 39.23 -114.55
CA VAL A 160 12.45 38.13 -113.60
C VAL A 160 10.96 37.88 -113.49
N THR A 161 10.56 36.61 -113.62
CA THR A 161 9.19 36.14 -113.40
C THR A 161 9.20 35.07 -112.32
N VAL A 162 8.34 35.21 -111.31
CA VAL A 162 8.22 34.26 -110.19
C VAL A 162 6.81 33.67 -110.24
N ASP A 163 6.73 32.39 -110.58
CA ASP A 163 5.53 31.57 -110.44
C ASP A 163 5.49 31.00 -109.03
N TRP A 164 4.38 31.21 -108.31
CA TRP A 164 4.19 30.76 -106.93
C TRP A 164 3.70 29.31 -106.84
N GLY A 165 3.34 28.68 -107.95
CA GLY A 165 2.96 27.26 -108.01
C GLY A 165 1.55 26.93 -107.49
N ASP A 166 0.81 27.91 -107.00
CA ASP A 166 -0.59 27.80 -106.55
C ASP A 166 -1.63 28.12 -107.64
N GLY A 167 -1.16 28.50 -108.83
CA GLY A 167 -2.00 28.93 -109.95
C GLY A 167 -2.40 30.41 -109.93
N SER A 168 -1.83 31.23 -109.02
CA SER A 168 -1.96 32.69 -109.09
C SER A 168 -1.27 33.27 -110.33
N ALA A 169 -1.48 34.57 -110.58
CA ALA A 169 -0.66 35.26 -111.57
C ALA A 169 0.81 35.30 -111.11
N ALA A 170 1.74 34.98 -112.01
CA ALA A 170 3.18 35.10 -111.74
C ALA A 170 3.58 36.57 -111.50
N THR A 171 4.51 36.79 -110.59
CA THR A 171 5.05 38.12 -110.27
C THR A 171 6.20 38.46 -111.19
N SER A 172 6.04 39.49 -112.02
CA SER A 172 7.05 39.92 -113.00
C SER A 172 7.70 41.25 -112.62
N MET A 173 9.01 41.37 -112.79
CA MET A 173 9.78 42.58 -112.54
C MET A 173 10.91 42.76 -113.56
N ASN A 174 11.08 43.99 -114.03
CA ASN A 174 12.11 44.36 -114.99
C ASN A 174 13.30 44.98 -114.25
N LEU A 175 14.49 44.48 -114.52
CA LEU A 175 15.77 44.90 -113.95
C LEU A 175 16.57 45.65 -115.01
N ALA A 176 17.14 46.79 -114.62
CA ALA A 176 18.05 47.54 -115.48
C ALA A 176 19.41 46.83 -115.59
N ALA A 177 20.18 47.18 -116.62
CA ALA A 177 21.51 46.62 -116.83
C ALA A 177 22.43 46.82 -115.62
N GLY A 178 23.15 45.76 -115.26
CA GLY A 178 24.00 45.73 -114.07
C GLY A 178 23.28 45.57 -112.72
N VAL A 179 22.01 45.15 -112.71
CA VAL A 179 21.25 44.82 -111.48
C VAL A 179 21.05 43.29 -111.35
N PRO A 180 22.01 42.55 -110.77
CA PRO A 180 22.02 41.08 -110.74
C PRO A 180 21.19 40.45 -109.60
N THR A 181 20.33 41.21 -108.93
CA THR A 181 19.56 40.73 -107.76
C THR A 181 18.11 41.18 -107.80
N PHE A 182 17.23 40.41 -107.17
CA PHE A 182 15.81 40.71 -107.08
C PHE A 182 15.20 40.33 -105.72
N THR A 183 14.06 40.94 -105.41
CA THR A 183 13.20 40.64 -104.27
C THR A 183 11.77 40.98 -104.66
N THR A 184 10.85 40.03 -104.52
CA THR A 184 9.43 40.25 -104.83
C THR A 184 8.74 41.06 -103.75
N ALA A 185 7.55 41.59 -104.06
CA ALA A 185 6.56 41.89 -103.04
C ALA A 185 6.10 40.59 -102.34
N ALA A 186 5.38 40.71 -101.23
CA ALA A 186 4.79 39.57 -100.54
C ALA A 186 3.69 38.92 -101.38
N HIS A 187 3.66 37.59 -101.36
CA HIS A 187 2.59 36.72 -101.84
C HIS A 187 1.94 36.01 -100.66
N THR A 188 0.67 35.67 -100.76
CA THR A 188 -0.07 34.93 -99.73
C THR A 188 -0.81 33.76 -100.35
N TYR A 189 -0.76 32.61 -99.69
CA TYR A 189 -1.43 31.39 -100.16
C TYR A 189 -2.81 31.27 -99.54
N ALA A 190 -3.84 31.16 -100.37
CA ALA A 190 -5.24 31.06 -99.93
C ALA A 190 -5.66 29.65 -99.46
N ALA A 191 -4.84 28.62 -99.75
CA ALA A 191 -5.09 27.23 -99.39
C ALA A 191 -3.82 26.57 -98.84
N ALA A 192 -4.01 25.63 -97.93
CA ALA A 192 -2.92 24.81 -97.40
C ALA A 192 -2.46 23.76 -98.44
N GLY A 193 -1.16 23.48 -98.47
CA GLY A 193 -0.50 22.60 -99.42
C GLY A 193 0.99 22.91 -99.58
N ASP A 194 1.74 22.01 -100.23
CA ASP A 194 3.14 22.24 -100.56
C ASP A 194 3.24 22.83 -101.98
N PHE A 195 3.81 24.03 -102.10
CA PHE A 195 3.93 24.77 -103.36
C PHE A 195 5.39 24.90 -103.79
N THR A 196 5.65 24.70 -105.08
CA THR A 196 6.99 24.86 -105.68
C THR A 196 7.06 26.21 -106.42
N VAL A 197 7.71 27.18 -105.78
CA VAL A 197 7.95 28.51 -106.34
C VAL A 197 9.09 28.42 -107.35
N THR A 198 8.88 28.96 -108.56
CA THR A 198 9.84 28.94 -109.66
C THR A 198 10.17 30.35 -110.12
N ALA A 199 11.43 30.78 -109.97
CA ALA A 199 11.92 32.02 -110.54
C ALA A 199 12.60 31.78 -111.89
N THR A 200 12.22 32.52 -112.92
CA THR A 200 12.80 32.52 -114.26
C THR A 200 13.31 33.92 -114.59
N VAL A 201 14.63 34.05 -114.80
CA VAL A 201 15.29 35.26 -115.30
C VAL A 201 15.41 35.15 -116.81
N THR A 202 15.02 36.18 -117.55
CA THR A 202 15.07 36.27 -119.02
C THR A 202 15.83 37.53 -119.42
N ASP A 203 16.84 37.44 -120.29
CA ASP A 203 17.51 38.62 -120.88
C ASP A 203 16.66 39.28 -121.99
N ASN A 204 17.13 40.41 -122.54
CA ASN A 204 16.45 41.12 -123.64
C ASN A 204 16.55 40.44 -125.02
N ALA A 205 17.45 39.46 -125.22
CA ALA A 205 17.46 38.64 -126.42
C ALA A 205 16.53 37.42 -126.31
N GLY A 206 16.06 37.11 -125.10
CA GLY A 206 15.11 36.05 -124.79
C GLY A 206 15.73 34.75 -124.28
N ALA A 207 17.00 34.71 -123.89
CA ALA A 207 17.54 33.52 -123.21
C ALA A 207 17.26 33.55 -121.70
N THR A 208 17.20 32.37 -121.08
CA THR A 208 16.57 32.19 -119.75
C THR A 208 17.34 31.28 -118.81
N ALA A 209 17.25 31.55 -117.51
CA ALA A 209 17.66 30.65 -116.43
C ALA A 209 16.60 30.53 -115.33
N THR A 210 16.47 29.35 -114.75
CA THR A 210 15.42 29.01 -113.76
C THR A 210 16.00 28.50 -112.44
N ALA A 211 15.39 28.85 -111.32
CA ALA A 211 15.63 28.24 -110.01
C ALA A 211 14.30 27.97 -109.28
N THR A 212 14.29 26.99 -108.37
CA THR A 212 13.08 26.55 -107.65
C THR A 212 13.31 26.47 -106.14
N ALA A 213 12.27 26.73 -105.36
CA ALA A 213 12.23 26.56 -103.91
C ALA A 213 10.81 26.13 -103.49
N THR A 214 10.68 25.42 -102.37
CA THR A 214 9.38 24.93 -101.88
C THR A 214 8.94 25.67 -100.62
N VAL A 215 7.65 25.92 -100.48
CA VAL A 215 7.02 26.38 -99.24
C VAL A 215 5.83 25.48 -98.88
N SER A 216 5.77 25.07 -97.62
CA SER A 216 4.65 24.31 -97.06
C SER A 216 3.68 25.27 -96.39
N VAL A 217 2.43 25.30 -96.85
CA VAL A 217 1.39 26.17 -96.31
C VAL A 217 0.45 25.34 -95.46
N GLN A 218 0.28 25.72 -94.21
CA GLN A 218 -0.54 25.01 -93.23
C GLN A 218 -1.82 25.80 -92.92
N LYS A 219 -2.80 25.15 -92.29
CA LYS A 219 -3.93 25.88 -91.70
C LYS A 219 -3.51 26.39 -90.32
N PRO A 220 -3.91 27.60 -89.90
CA PRO A 220 -3.71 28.05 -88.54
C PRO A 220 -4.33 27.07 -87.54
N ASN A 221 -3.59 26.74 -86.48
CA ASN A 221 -4.07 25.90 -85.39
C ASN A 221 -5.24 26.58 -84.65
N GLN A 222 -6.22 25.80 -84.21
CA GLN A 222 -7.37 26.30 -83.46
C GLN A 222 -7.26 25.91 -81.99
N ALA A 223 -7.71 26.79 -81.10
CA ALA A 223 -7.74 26.47 -79.68
C ALA A 223 -8.78 25.37 -79.37
N PRO A 224 -8.51 24.49 -78.39
CA PRO A 224 -9.45 23.48 -77.95
C PRO A 224 -10.67 24.12 -77.28
N SER A 225 -11.78 23.37 -77.23
CA SER A 225 -13.06 23.83 -76.69
C SER A 225 -13.59 22.88 -75.61
N VAL A 226 -14.09 23.42 -74.50
CA VAL A 226 -14.67 22.60 -73.41
C VAL A 226 -16.10 22.22 -73.75
N VAL A 227 -16.44 20.93 -73.63
CA VAL A 227 -17.76 20.36 -73.92
C VAL A 227 -18.56 20.16 -72.63
N SER A 228 -17.94 19.60 -71.58
CA SER A 228 -18.51 19.54 -70.23
C SER A 228 -17.42 19.66 -69.18
N PHE A 229 -17.76 20.26 -68.04
CA PHE A 229 -16.87 20.33 -66.88
C PHE A 229 -17.69 20.22 -65.60
N ASP A 230 -17.52 19.11 -64.89
CA ASP A 230 -18.27 18.77 -63.69
C ASP A 230 -17.33 18.40 -62.54
N VAL A 231 -17.65 18.88 -61.34
CA VAL A 231 -16.92 18.52 -60.11
C VAL A 231 -17.93 18.03 -59.08
N ALA A 232 -17.81 16.78 -58.66
CA ALA A 232 -18.66 16.18 -57.64
C ALA A 232 -17.96 16.19 -56.28
N ALA A 233 -18.62 16.81 -55.29
CA ALA A 233 -18.13 16.90 -53.92
C ALA A 233 -18.20 15.55 -53.19
N GLY A 234 -17.13 15.21 -52.48
CA GLY A 234 -17.17 14.25 -51.38
C GLY A 234 -17.52 14.93 -50.04
N GLY A 235 -17.38 14.19 -48.95
CA GLY A 235 -17.20 14.82 -47.63
C GLY A 235 -15.82 15.46 -47.52
N GLU A 236 -15.64 16.36 -46.55
CA GLU A 236 -14.28 16.81 -46.21
C GLU A 236 -13.41 15.63 -45.73
N GLY A 237 -12.10 15.71 -45.97
CA GLY A 237 -11.17 14.60 -45.81
C GLY A 237 -11.46 13.37 -46.69
N SER A 238 -12.47 13.44 -47.57
CA SER A 238 -12.87 12.39 -48.51
C SER A 238 -12.66 12.82 -49.96
N THR A 239 -12.59 11.83 -50.86
CA THR A 239 -12.32 12.08 -52.28
C THR A 239 -13.49 12.78 -52.97
N SER A 240 -13.20 13.94 -53.55
CA SER A 240 -14.01 14.62 -54.57
C SER A 240 -13.49 14.27 -55.97
N THR A 241 -14.35 14.32 -56.98
CA THR A 241 -14.01 13.87 -58.35
C THR A 241 -14.31 14.94 -59.39
N LEU A 242 -13.44 15.04 -60.39
CA LEU A 242 -13.53 15.97 -61.52
C LEU A 242 -13.66 15.18 -62.82
N ALA A 243 -14.57 15.64 -63.69
CA ALA A 243 -14.73 15.13 -65.04
C ALA A 243 -14.74 16.28 -66.06
N LEU A 244 -13.82 16.21 -67.02
CA LEU A 244 -13.73 17.12 -68.16
C LEU A 244 -13.98 16.34 -69.45
N THR A 245 -14.82 16.88 -70.33
CA THR A 245 -14.84 16.50 -71.74
C THR A 245 -14.60 17.74 -72.61
N PHE A 246 -13.85 17.58 -73.69
CA PHE A 246 -13.46 18.67 -74.57
C PHE A 246 -13.41 18.19 -76.03
N ALA A 247 -13.33 19.13 -76.97
CA ALA A 247 -13.22 18.86 -78.39
C ALA A 247 -12.20 19.81 -79.02
N ASP A 248 -11.39 19.25 -79.93
CA ASP A 248 -10.47 19.98 -80.77
C ASP A 248 -10.83 19.78 -82.24
N ALA A 249 -10.63 20.81 -83.07
CA ALA A 249 -10.82 20.75 -84.51
C ALA A 249 -9.58 20.14 -85.21
N ASP A 250 -8.40 20.30 -84.63
CA ASP A 250 -7.13 19.89 -85.19
C ASP A 250 -6.71 18.53 -84.58
N ALA A 251 -7.31 17.47 -85.12
CA ALA A 251 -7.26 16.11 -84.55
C ALA A 251 -5.86 15.43 -84.42
N ALA A 252 -4.80 16.11 -84.86
CA ALA A 252 -3.41 15.70 -84.65
C ALA A 252 -2.80 16.26 -83.35
N ASP A 253 -3.46 17.23 -82.71
CA ASP A 253 -2.93 17.89 -81.52
C ASP A 253 -2.89 16.99 -80.29
N THR A 254 -1.81 17.15 -79.53
CA THR A 254 -1.69 16.68 -78.16
C THR A 254 -2.11 17.79 -77.21
N HIS A 255 -2.77 17.44 -76.11
CA HIS A 255 -3.25 18.41 -75.13
C HIS A 255 -2.48 18.31 -73.83
N SER A 256 -2.47 19.37 -73.03
CA SER A 256 -1.96 19.35 -71.66
C SER A 256 -2.98 20.00 -70.72
N VAL A 257 -3.28 19.33 -69.61
CA VAL A 257 -4.34 19.72 -68.65
C VAL A 257 -3.76 19.97 -67.27
N SER A 258 -3.89 21.19 -66.74
CA SER A 258 -3.59 21.50 -65.34
C SER A 258 -4.85 21.83 -64.55
N VAL A 259 -4.88 21.44 -63.27
CA VAL A 259 -6.01 21.65 -62.36
C VAL A 259 -5.56 22.46 -61.15
N ASP A 260 -6.19 23.60 -60.90
CA ASP A 260 -6.13 24.31 -59.63
C ASP A 260 -7.42 24.00 -58.86
N TRP A 261 -7.31 23.37 -57.69
CA TRP A 261 -8.47 22.99 -56.88
C TRP A 261 -9.04 24.16 -56.04
N GLY A 262 -8.35 25.29 -55.98
CA GLY A 262 -8.85 26.52 -55.35
C GLY A 262 -8.88 26.51 -53.82
N ASP A 263 -8.26 25.52 -53.16
CA ASP A 263 -8.14 25.38 -51.71
C ASP A 263 -6.80 25.88 -51.14
N GLY A 264 -5.91 26.39 -52.00
CA GLY A 264 -4.57 26.83 -51.64
C GLY A 264 -3.52 25.71 -51.60
N SER A 265 -3.88 24.48 -51.96
CA SER A 265 -2.89 23.46 -52.34
C SER A 265 -2.14 23.87 -53.61
N THR A 266 -1.01 23.23 -53.89
CA THR A 266 -0.32 23.42 -55.17
C THR A 266 -1.16 22.82 -56.30
N PRO A 267 -1.43 23.55 -57.40
CA PRO A 267 -2.12 23.00 -58.56
C PRO A 267 -1.47 21.69 -59.05
N ASP A 268 -2.30 20.78 -59.55
CA ASP A 268 -1.85 19.51 -60.09
C ASP A 268 -0.87 19.74 -61.26
N PRO A 269 0.20 18.94 -61.37
CA PRO A 269 1.11 19.00 -62.50
C PRO A 269 0.36 18.76 -63.81
N ALA A 270 0.72 19.50 -64.85
CA ALA A 270 0.07 19.38 -66.15
C ALA A 270 0.15 17.93 -66.68
N ALA A 271 -1.01 17.37 -67.01
CA ALA A 271 -1.16 16.01 -67.52
C ALA A 271 -1.26 16.03 -69.05
N ASP A 272 -0.26 15.46 -69.71
CA ASP A 272 -0.22 15.39 -71.17
C ASP A 272 -1.12 14.28 -71.71
N LEU A 273 -1.93 14.63 -72.70
CA LEU A 273 -2.91 13.78 -73.38
C LEU A 273 -2.48 13.58 -74.83
N SER A 274 -2.39 12.32 -75.26
CA SER A 274 -2.09 11.97 -76.64
C SER A 274 -3.21 12.39 -77.59
N ALA A 275 -2.87 12.68 -78.85
CA ALA A 275 -3.83 13.02 -79.88
C ALA A 275 -5.02 12.06 -79.97
N GLY A 276 -6.23 12.63 -80.09
CA GLY A 276 -7.50 11.90 -80.11
C GLY A 276 -8.10 11.60 -78.72
N VAL A 277 -7.43 11.92 -77.61
CA VAL A 277 -8.02 11.87 -76.27
C VAL A 277 -8.85 13.14 -76.03
N THR A 278 -10.12 12.99 -75.66
CA THR A 278 -11.11 14.08 -75.53
C THR A 278 -11.77 14.16 -74.15
N SER A 279 -11.21 13.44 -73.17
CA SER A 279 -11.73 13.36 -71.81
C SER A 279 -10.61 13.25 -70.79
N PHE A 280 -10.76 13.94 -69.67
CA PHE A 280 -9.84 13.90 -68.53
C PHE A 280 -10.62 13.76 -67.23
N GLY A 281 -10.03 13.12 -66.23
CA GLY A 281 -10.63 12.99 -64.90
C GLY A 281 -9.55 13.01 -63.83
N ALA A 282 -9.86 13.65 -62.70
CA ALA A 282 -8.95 13.82 -61.58
C ALA A 282 -9.71 13.66 -60.25
N THR A 283 -8.96 13.51 -59.16
CA THR A 283 -9.52 13.32 -57.81
C THR A 283 -8.72 14.09 -56.78
N HIS A 284 -9.39 14.76 -55.86
CA HIS A 284 -8.76 15.57 -54.81
C HIS A 284 -9.45 15.36 -53.47
N VAL A 285 -8.76 15.71 -52.38
CA VAL A 285 -9.30 15.64 -51.02
C VAL A 285 -9.20 17.03 -50.41
N PHE A 286 -10.34 17.70 -50.27
CA PHE A 286 -10.44 18.96 -49.55
C PHE A 286 -10.36 18.69 -48.05
N ALA A 287 -9.47 19.40 -47.35
CA ALA A 287 -9.18 19.18 -45.93
C ALA A 287 -10.29 19.65 -44.98
N ASP A 288 -11.17 20.53 -45.44
CA ASP A 288 -12.22 21.18 -44.65
C ASP A 288 -13.44 21.50 -45.54
N THR A 289 -14.57 21.84 -44.91
CA THR A 289 -15.70 22.47 -45.60
C THR A 289 -15.35 23.84 -46.19
N GLY A 290 -15.95 24.16 -47.33
CA GLY A 290 -15.75 25.45 -47.99
C GLY A 290 -16.54 25.60 -49.28
N THR A 291 -16.27 26.66 -50.03
CA THR A 291 -16.66 26.78 -51.44
C THR A 291 -15.39 27.05 -52.22
N TYR A 292 -14.90 26.02 -52.90
CA TYR A 292 -13.64 26.05 -53.64
C TYR A 292 -13.92 26.24 -55.12
N SER A 293 -13.18 27.15 -55.76
CA SER A 293 -13.31 27.44 -57.19
C SER A 293 -12.30 26.60 -57.96
N VAL A 294 -12.70 25.42 -58.40
CA VAL A 294 -11.83 24.54 -59.20
C VAL A 294 -11.72 25.11 -60.60
N VAL A 295 -10.49 25.30 -61.09
CA VAL A 295 -10.17 25.84 -62.41
C VAL A 295 -9.32 24.81 -63.16
N VAL A 296 -9.73 24.49 -64.38
CA VAL A 296 -8.93 23.68 -65.31
C VAL A 296 -8.41 24.58 -66.43
N THR A 297 -7.13 24.44 -66.76
CA THR A 297 -6.54 25.00 -67.97
C THR A 297 -6.18 23.87 -68.91
N LEU A 298 -6.75 23.90 -70.12
CA LEU A 298 -6.48 22.97 -71.22
C LEU A 298 -5.69 23.72 -72.28
N SER A 299 -4.59 23.14 -72.75
CA SER A 299 -3.70 23.71 -73.77
C SER A 299 -3.51 22.74 -74.94
N ASP A 300 -3.38 23.22 -76.18
CA ASP A 300 -2.97 22.43 -77.36
C ASP A 300 -1.44 22.40 -77.57
N SER A 301 -0.98 21.65 -78.58
CA SER A 301 0.43 21.58 -78.98
C SER A 301 0.99 22.93 -79.49
N ALA A 302 0.12 23.82 -79.96
CA ALA A 302 0.44 25.17 -80.43
C ALA A 302 0.43 26.23 -79.31
N SER A 303 0.21 25.81 -78.06
CA SER A 303 0.10 26.66 -76.86
C SER A 303 -1.12 27.60 -76.82
N HIS A 304 -2.18 27.36 -77.60
CA HIS A 304 -3.47 28.00 -77.34
C HIS A 304 -4.14 27.35 -76.13
N THR A 305 -4.88 28.14 -75.36
CA THR A 305 -5.47 27.67 -74.10
C THR A 305 -6.95 28.02 -73.98
N VAL A 306 -7.68 27.16 -73.27
CA VAL A 306 -9.04 27.40 -72.81
C VAL A 306 -9.14 27.04 -71.34
N THR A 307 -9.95 27.77 -70.59
CA THR A 307 -10.19 27.49 -69.17
C THR A 307 -11.66 27.16 -68.91
N ALA A 308 -11.89 26.28 -67.93
CA ALA A 308 -13.19 26.01 -67.36
C ALA A 308 -13.11 26.15 -65.83
N SER A 309 -14.21 26.54 -65.20
CA SER A 309 -14.28 26.61 -63.74
C SER A 309 -15.63 26.17 -63.20
N SER A 310 -15.62 25.64 -61.98
CA SER A 310 -16.80 25.15 -61.27
C SER A 310 -16.57 25.24 -59.77
N SER A 311 -17.61 25.59 -59.02
CA SER A 311 -17.57 25.63 -57.57
C SER A 311 -17.87 24.25 -56.98
N VAL A 312 -17.06 23.80 -56.03
CA VAL A 312 -17.31 22.58 -55.25
C VAL A 312 -17.39 22.92 -53.76
N SER A 313 -18.33 22.29 -53.06
CA SER A 313 -18.52 22.44 -51.61
C SER A 313 -18.56 21.05 -50.95
N PRO A 314 -17.44 20.59 -50.36
CA PRO A 314 -17.40 19.37 -49.58
C PRO A 314 -18.43 19.40 -48.44
N THR A 315 -19.09 18.28 -48.19
CA THR A 315 -20.04 18.18 -47.07
C THR A 315 -19.30 17.98 -45.75
N ASN A 316 -19.72 18.68 -44.69
CA ASN A 316 -19.24 18.49 -43.32
C ASN A 316 -19.31 17.00 -42.90
N VAL A 317 -18.27 16.51 -42.23
CA VAL A 317 -18.20 15.16 -41.66
C VAL A 317 -18.09 15.26 -40.15
N ALA A 318 -19.17 14.89 -39.46
CA ALA A 318 -19.24 14.93 -38.00
C ALA A 318 -18.03 14.26 -37.31
N PRO A 319 -17.51 14.82 -36.20
CA PRO A 319 -16.42 14.23 -35.44
C PRO A 319 -16.81 12.85 -34.92
N ALA A 320 -15.87 11.93 -34.81
CA ALA A 320 -16.06 10.61 -34.20
C ALA A 320 -15.46 10.58 -32.79
N VAL A 321 -16.30 10.58 -31.76
CA VAL A 321 -15.87 10.50 -30.36
C VAL A 321 -15.50 9.06 -29.99
N GLY A 322 -14.31 8.87 -29.43
CA GLY A 322 -13.82 7.56 -28.97
C GLY A 322 -14.47 7.10 -27.66
N SER A 323 -14.01 5.97 -27.14
CA SER A 323 -14.39 5.50 -25.79
C SER A 323 -13.95 6.48 -24.71
N LEU A 324 -14.82 6.76 -23.74
CA LEU A 324 -14.47 7.57 -22.58
C LEU A 324 -13.67 6.75 -21.55
N SER A 325 -12.76 7.42 -20.86
CA SER A 325 -11.95 6.86 -19.78
C SER A 325 -12.29 7.57 -18.47
N LEU A 326 -12.69 6.78 -17.47
CA LEU A 326 -13.10 7.22 -16.14
C LEU A 326 -11.98 6.96 -15.13
N SER A 327 -11.56 7.98 -14.39
CA SER A 327 -10.54 7.86 -13.35
C SER A 327 -10.97 8.57 -12.06
N PRO A 328 -11.24 7.84 -10.97
CA PRO A 328 -11.37 6.37 -10.89
C PRO A 328 -12.60 5.84 -11.65
N SER A 329 -12.67 4.51 -11.86
CA SER A 329 -13.79 3.84 -12.55
C SER A 329 -15.07 3.67 -11.73
N SER A 330 -15.02 4.02 -10.44
CA SER A 330 -16.12 4.06 -9.49
C SER A 330 -15.77 5.10 -8.43
N VAL A 331 -16.75 5.89 -7.97
CA VAL A 331 -16.56 6.90 -6.93
C VAL A 331 -17.57 6.67 -5.82
N VAL A 332 -17.25 7.09 -4.59
CA VAL A 332 -18.27 7.35 -3.57
C VAL A 332 -18.86 8.73 -3.86
N ASP A 333 -20.10 9.00 -3.46
CA ASP A 333 -20.66 10.34 -3.54
C ASP A 333 -19.78 11.38 -2.83
N HIS A 334 -19.87 12.62 -3.31
CA HIS A 334 -18.97 13.74 -3.05
C HIS A 334 -17.48 13.55 -3.46
N GLN A 335 -17.03 12.36 -3.87
CA GLN A 335 -15.72 12.23 -4.54
C GLN A 335 -15.78 12.70 -6.00
N THR A 336 -14.63 13.18 -6.48
CA THR A 336 -14.48 13.68 -7.85
C THR A 336 -14.06 12.55 -8.81
N VAL A 337 -14.79 12.39 -9.91
CA VAL A 337 -14.37 11.59 -11.07
C VAL A 337 -13.73 12.50 -12.13
N THR A 338 -12.68 12.01 -12.79
CA THR A 338 -12.13 12.60 -14.01
C THR A 338 -12.61 11.81 -15.22
N VAL A 339 -13.23 12.49 -16.19
CA VAL A 339 -13.62 11.95 -17.48
C VAL A 339 -12.66 12.49 -18.53
N SER A 340 -12.03 11.58 -19.28
CA SER A 340 -11.13 11.92 -20.37
C SER A 340 -11.48 11.15 -21.64
N GLY A 341 -11.14 11.71 -22.79
CA GLY A 341 -11.41 11.09 -24.08
C GLY A 341 -10.68 11.76 -25.23
N SER A 342 -10.77 11.14 -26.40
CA SER A 342 -10.30 11.68 -27.66
C SER A 342 -11.38 11.52 -28.74
N PHE A 343 -11.23 12.28 -29.81
CA PHE A 343 -12.10 12.22 -30.97
C PHE A 343 -11.27 12.43 -32.24
N THR A 344 -11.71 11.88 -33.36
CA THR A 344 -11.12 12.13 -34.68
C THR A 344 -12.07 12.93 -35.52
N ASP A 345 -11.53 13.80 -36.36
CA ASP A 345 -12.32 14.66 -37.24
C ASP A 345 -11.48 14.98 -38.49
N PRO A 346 -12.03 14.89 -39.71
CA PRO A 346 -11.26 15.16 -40.93
C PRO A 346 -10.99 16.65 -41.15
N GLY A 347 -11.87 17.55 -40.69
CA GLY A 347 -11.73 19.00 -40.77
C GLY A 347 -10.49 19.48 -40.03
N THR A 348 -9.48 19.96 -40.75
CA THR A 348 -8.20 20.36 -40.15
C THR A 348 -8.24 21.72 -39.46
N ALA A 349 -9.03 22.66 -39.99
CA ALA A 349 -9.27 23.99 -39.46
C ALA A 349 -10.39 24.01 -38.39
N ASP A 350 -11.12 22.92 -38.21
CA ASP A 350 -12.29 22.86 -37.35
C ASP A 350 -12.00 23.09 -35.87
N THR A 351 -12.87 23.91 -35.26
CA THR A 351 -12.93 24.14 -33.80
C THR A 351 -14.15 23.43 -33.25
N PHE A 352 -14.02 22.79 -32.09
CA PHE A 352 -15.06 21.94 -31.55
C PHE A 352 -15.68 22.54 -30.29
N THR A 353 -16.94 22.17 -30.01
CA THR A 353 -17.58 22.36 -28.72
C THR A 353 -17.81 20.99 -28.10
N LEU A 354 -17.12 20.70 -27.00
CA LEU A 354 -17.42 19.56 -26.15
C LEU A 354 -18.52 19.95 -25.16
N THR A 355 -19.57 19.15 -25.08
CA THR A 355 -20.55 19.17 -23.99
C THR A 355 -20.51 17.83 -23.26
N LEU A 356 -20.30 17.86 -21.95
CA LEU A 356 -20.41 16.69 -21.08
C LEU A 356 -21.73 16.81 -20.30
N ASN A 357 -22.62 15.85 -20.51
CA ASN A 357 -23.78 15.60 -19.65
C ASN A 357 -23.37 14.54 -18.62
N TRP A 358 -23.49 14.86 -17.34
CA TRP A 358 -23.02 14.00 -16.25
C TRP A 358 -24.06 12.96 -15.83
N GLY A 359 -25.27 12.99 -16.39
CA GLY A 359 -26.34 12.02 -16.09
C GLY A 359 -27.15 12.36 -14.83
N ASP A 360 -26.68 13.28 -13.99
CA ASP A 360 -27.33 13.77 -12.76
C ASP A 360 -28.21 15.02 -13.00
N GLY A 361 -28.44 15.39 -14.27
CA GLY A 361 -29.13 16.61 -14.67
C GLY A 361 -28.24 17.84 -14.79
N THR A 362 -26.93 17.73 -14.51
CA THR A 362 -25.94 18.79 -14.74
C THR A 362 -25.14 18.55 -16.02
N SER A 363 -24.54 19.62 -16.56
CA SER A 363 -23.70 19.55 -17.75
C SER A 363 -22.61 20.62 -17.73
N SER A 364 -21.43 20.30 -18.27
CA SER A 364 -20.38 21.27 -18.58
C SER A 364 -20.18 21.41 -20.09
N SER A 365 -19.65 22.56 -20.52
CA SER A 365 -19.35 22.81 -21.94
C SER A 365 -18.03 23.57 -22.07
N GLN A 366 -17.21 23.18 -23.05
CA GLN A 366 -15.93 23.83 -23.33
C GLN A 366 -15.68 23.90 -24.84
N SER A 367 -15.02 24.98 -25.27
CA SER A 367 -14.51 25.10 -26.64
C SER A 367 -13.13 24.45 -26.74
N VAL A 368 -12.89 23.73 -27.83
CA VAL A 368 -11.66 23.02 -28.14
C VAL A 368 -11.10 23.61 -29.43
N SER A 369 -9.86 24.11 -29.38
CA SER A 369 -9.19 24.75 -30.51
C SER A 369 -8.89 23.79 -31.66
N ALA A 370 -8.74 24.33 -32.86
CA ALA A 370 -8.28 23.59 -34.03
C ALA A 370 -6.96 22.83 -33.77
N GLY A 371 -6.81 21.68 -34.43
CA GLY A 371 -5.74 20.71 -34.17
C GLY A 371 -5.78 19.98 -32.82
N THR A 372 -6.62 20.39 -31.86
CA THR A 372 -6.80 19.66 -30.58
C THR A 372 -7.87 18.58 -30.74
N ARG A 373 -7.57 17.37 -30.26
CA ARG A 373 -8.37 16.14 -30.50
C ARG A 373 -8.58 15.29 -29.23
N SER A 374 -8.39 15.91 -28.06
CA SER A 374 -8.56 15.28 -26.74
C SER A 374 -9.17 16.23 -25.74
N PHE A 375 -9.75 15.68 -24.67
CA PHE A 375 -10.36 16.43 -23.59
C PHE A 375 -10.22 15.72 -22.23
N SER A 376 -10.31 16.50 -21.17
CA SER A 376 -10.43 16.04 -19.78
C SER A 376 -11.28 17.02 -18.99
N ALA A 377 -12.16 16.53 -18.12
CA ALA A 377 -12.97 17.33 -17.22
C ALA A 377 -13.26 16.54 -15.93
N THR A 378 -13.65 17.25 -14.86
CA THR A 378 -13.90 16.67 -13.54
C THR A 378 -15.29 17.02 -13.02
N HIS A 379 -15.94 16.09 -12.32
CA HIS A 379 -17.24 16.29 -11.67
C HIS A 379 -17.37 15.49 -10.38
N ALA A 380 -18.28 15.88 -9.49
CA ALA A 380 -18.58 15.16 -8.26
C ALA A 380 -20.10 15.09 -8.06
N TYR A 381 -20.60 13.91 -7.69
CA TYR A 381 -22.03 13.63 -7.54
C TYR A 381 -22.46 13.82 -6.09
N ASN A 382 -23.63 14.41 -5.85
CA ASN A 382 -24.17 14.63 -4.50
C ASN A 382 -25.12 13.50 -4.02
N ALA A 383 -25.22 12.41 -4.76
CA ALA A 383 -26.07 11.27 -4.46
C ALA A 383 -25.51 10.01 -5.11
N ALA A 384 -25.71 8.88 -4.43
CA ALA A 384 -25.37 7.55 -4.93
C ALA A 384 -26.35 7.06 -6.02
N GLY A 385 -25.87 6.15 -6.86
CA GLY A 385 -26.61 5.48 -7.92
C GLY A 385 -25.84 5.38 -9.23
N PRO A 386 -26.35 4.59 -10.20
CA PRO A 386 -25.77 4.51 -11.53
C PRO A 386 -26.04 5.79 -12.33
N VAL A 387 -25.00 6.32 -12.97
CA VAL A 387 -25.10 7.49 -13.87
C VAL A 387 -24.44 7.18 -15.22
N THR A 388 -25.09 7.58 -16.31
CA THR A 388 -24.54 7.48 -17.67
C THR A 388 -24.00 8.84 -18.09
N ILE A 389 -22.67 8.95 -18.18
CA ILE A 389 -21.99 10.15 -18.64
C ILE A 389 -21.98 10.15 -20.16
N GLN A 390 -22.40 11.26 -20.79
CA GLN A 390 -22.37 11.44 -22.24
C GLN A 390 -21.48 12.61 -22.62
N ALA A 391 -20.41 12.31 -23.37
CA ALA A 391 -19.61 13.32 -24.05
C ALA A 391 -20.15 13.51 -25.47
N THR A 392 -20.58 14.72 -25.80
CA THR A 392 -20.95 15.11 -27.17
C THR A 392 -19.93 16.11 -27.69
N VAL A 393 -19.32 15.82 -28.84
CA VAL A 393 -18.45 16.76 -29.55
C VAL A 393 -19.22 17.25 -30.77
N ALA A 394 -19.32 18.57 -30.92
CA ALA A 394 -19.80 19.24 -32.11
C ALA A 394 -18.65 19.95 -32.81
N ASP A 395 -18.59 19.87 -34.14
CA ASP A 395 -17.74 20.72 -34.97
C ASP A 395 -18.29 22.16 -35.08
N ARG A 396 -17.59 23.05 -35.79
CA ARG A 396 -18.03 24.45 -35.99
C ARG A 396 -19.24 24.57 -36.91
N ASP A 397 -19.43 23.58 -37.77
CA ASP A 397 -20.49 23.49 -38.77
C ASP A 397 -21.71 22.71 -38.24
N LEU A 398 -21.76 22.51 -36.91
CA LEU A 398 -22.84 21.98 -36.09
C LEU A 398 -23.15 20.49 -36.24
N ALA A 399 -22.39 19.71 -36.99
CA ALA A 399 -22.51 18.25 -36.94
C ALA A 399 -21.85 17.71 -35.66
N LYS A 400 -22.31 16.54 -35.22
CA LYS A 400 -22.07 16.06 -33.84
C LYS A 400 -21.98 14.55 -33.78
N SER A 401 -21.19 14.07 -32.84
CA SER A 401 -21.25 12.70 -32.35
C SER A 401 -21.11 12.67 -30.84
N SER A 402 -21.47 11.54 -30.25
CA SER A 402 -21.43 11.34 -28.82
C SER A 402 -20.95 9.95 -28.44
N SER A 403 -20.28 9.85 -27.30
CA SER A 403 -19.87 8.61 -26.67
C SER A 403 -20.34 8.62 -25.22
N THR A 404 -20.62 7.43 -24.66
CA THR A 404 -21.15 7.27 -23.31
C THR A 404 -20.29 6.32 -22.49
N ALA A 405 -20.22 6.57 -21.18
CA ALA A 405 -19.70 5.62 -20.21
C ALA A 405 -20.56 5.63 -18.95
N ASP A 406 -20.86 4.44 -18.44
CA ASP A 406 -21.58 4.27 -17.19
C ASP A 406 -20.61 4.31 -16.01
N LEU A 407 -21.02 4.95 -14.93
CA LEU A 407 -20.30 5.09 -13.67
C LEU A 407 -21.25 4.68 -12.54
N ASP A 408 -20.76 3.84 -11.63
CA ASP A 408 -21.47 3.54 -10.39
C ASP A 408 -20.98 4.49 -9.30
N VAL A 409 -21.90 5.30 -8.75
CA VAL A 409 -21.64 6.18 -7.61
C VAL A 409 -22.11 5.45 -6.35
N LEU A 410 -21.15 5.01 -5.56
CA LEU A 410 -21.41 4.31 -4.30
C LEU A 410 -21.87 5.30 -3.23
N ALA A 411 -22.73 4.85 -2.31
CA ALA A 411 -23.09 5.64 -1.13
C ALA A 411 -21.91 5.72 -0.17
N SER A 412 -21.70 6.90 0.42
CA SER A 412 -20.88 7.06 1.60
C SER A 412 -21.57 6.38 2.77
N ASN A 413 -20.81 5.51 3.44
CA ASN A 413 -21.17 4.93 4.72
C ASN A 413 -21.32 6.04 5.76
N HIS A 414 -22.24 5.91 6.71
CA HIS A 414 -22.38 6.79 7.87
C HIS A 414 -21.97 6.01 9.13
N ALA A 415 -21.37 6.71 10.10
CA ALA A 415 -21.11 6.10 11.40
C ALA A 415 -22.44 5.89 12.14
N PRO A 416 -22.58 4.84 12.98
CA PRO A 416 -23.77 4.66 13.80
C PRO A 416 -23.98 5.87 14.71
N ALA A 417 -25.24 6.21 14.98
CA ALA A 417 -25.65 7.41 15.72
C ALA A 417 -26.52 7.03 16.94
N ASP A 418 -26.92 8.06 17.71
CA ASP A 418 -27.84 7.94 18.85
C ASP A 418 -27.51 6.84 19.88
N LEU A 419 -26.22 6.53 20.07
CA LEU A 419 -25.77 5.49 20.98
C LEU A 419 -26.23 5.76 22.43
N ALA A 420 -27.15 4.93 22.91
CA ALA A 420 -27.62 4.89 24.28
C ALA A 420 -27.10 3.61 24.97
N VAL A 421 -26.53 3.79 26.16
CA VAL A 421 -25.94 2.72 26.97
C VAL A 421 -26.49 2.81 28.40
N GLY A 422 -27.18 1.77 28.85
CA GLY A 422 -27.80 1.69 30.17
C GLY A 422 -27.39 0.43 30.93
N ALA A 423 -27.18 0.56 32.23
CA ALA A 423 -26.97 -0.57 33.14
C ALA A 423 -27.44 -0.19 34.55
N THR A 424 -27.79 -1.16 35.37
CA THR A 424 -28.26 -0.95 36.75
C THR A 424 -27.16 -1.23 37.78
N ALA A 425 -27.20 -0.49 38.89
CA ALA A 425 -26.39 -0.77 40.08
C ALA A 425 -26.78 -2.12 40.72
N LEU A 426 -25.84 -2.74 41.42
CA LEU A 426 -25.94 -4.11 41.93
C LEU A 426 -25.14 -4.32 43.22
N LEU A 427 -25.33 -5.50 43.81
CA LEU A 427 -24.49 -6.04 44.88
C LEU A 427 -23.33 -6.82 44.27
N GLU A 428 -22.13 -6.76 44.85
CA GLU A 428 -20.98 -7.52 44.36
C GLU A 428 -21.24 -9.04 44.31
N GLY A 429 -20.57 -9.72 43.39
CA GLY A 429 -20.92 -11.09 42.97
C GLY A 429 -22.20 -11.17 42.12
N GLY A 430 -22.94 -10.05 41.97
CA GLY A 430 -24.12 -9.94 41.12
C GLY A 430 -23.79 -9.64 39.66
N SER A 431 -24.73 -9.98 38.77
CA SER A 431 -24.61 -9.72 37.33
C SER A 431 -25.47 -8.53 36.90
N THR A 432 -24.91 -7.66 36.05
CA THR A 432 -25.64 -6.59 35.35
C THR A 432 -25.98 -7.02 33.93
N THR A 433 -27.01 -6.40 33.37
CA THR A 433 -27.28 -6.41 31.93
C THR A 433 -26.98 -5.01 31.38
N LEU A 434 -26.23 -4.93 30.29
CA LEU A 434 -25.87 -3.68 29.62
C LEU A 434 -26.74 -3.50 28.39
N ASP A 435 -27.78 -2.69 28.48
CA ASP A 435 -28.63 -2.37 27.34
C ASP A 435 -27.91 -1.37 26.44
N VAL A 436 -27.57 -1.80 25.23
CA VAL A 436 -26.95 -1.00 24.18
C VAL A 436 -27.94 -0.86 23.03
N SER A 437 -28.20 0.37 22.60
CA SER A 437 -29.00 0.66 21.40
C SER A 437 -28.44 1.85 20.65
N PHE A 438 -28.59 1.86 19.32
CA PHE A 438 -28.12 2.91 18.45
C PHE A 438 -29.03 3.02 17.20
N THR A 439 -28.78 4.01 16.37
CA THR A 439 -29.36 4.16 15.03
C THR A 439 -28.26 4.03 13.97
N ASP A 440 -28.64 3.67 12.76
CA ASP A 440 -27.75 3.61 11.61
C ASP A 440 -28.53 4.02 10.36
N ALA A 441 -27.87 4.70 9.41
CA ALA A 441 -28.49 5.11 8.15
C ALA A 441 -28.53 3.95 7.15
N GLU A 442 -27.52 3.09 7.18
CA GLU A 442 -27.36 1.94 6.31
C GLU A 442 -28.06 0.71 6.92
N VAL A 443 -29.36 0.54 6.61
CA VAL A 443 -30.19 -0.57 7.13
C VAL A 443 -29.70 -1.99 6.78
N THR A 444 -28.70 -2.10 5.90
CA THR A 444 -28.03 -3.36 5.52
C THR A 444 -26.76 -3.66 6.30
N ASP A 445 -26.26 -2.71 7.09
CA ASP A 445 -24.96 -2.84 7.75
C ASP A 445 -25.00 -3.79 8.94
N THR A 446 -23.90 -4.53 9.08
CA THR A 446 -23.61 -5.41 10.22
C THR A 446 -22.74 -4.66 11.21
N HIS A 447 -23.03 -4.76 12.50
CA HIS A 447 -22.31 -3.99 13.53
C HIS A 447 -21.49 -4.88 14.45
N THR A 448 -20.44 -4.34 15.01
CA THR A 448 -19.67 -4.94 16.11
C THR A 448 -19.70 -4.01 17.30
N VAL A 449 -20.24 -4.49 18.42
CA VAL A 449 -20.29 -3.78 19.70
C VAL A 449 -19.14 -4.27 20.57
N ALA A 450 -18.08 -3.48 20.69
CA ALA A 450 -16.96 -3.73 21.58
C ALA A 450 -17.22 -3.08 22.95
N ILE A 451 -16.98 -3.81 24.03
CA ILE A 451 -17.32 -3.40 25.40
C ILE A 451 -16.09 -3.56 26.28
N THR A 452 -15.80 -2.56 27.11
CA THR A 452 -14.86 -2.70 28.23
C THR A 452 -15.63 -2.46 29.52
N TRP A 453 -15.58 -3.43 30.44
CA TRP A 453 -16.44 -3.43 31.63
C TRP A 453 -15.90 -2.58 32.79
N GLY A 454 -14.70 -2.02 32.65
CA GLY A 454 -14.07 -1.14 33.65
C GLY A 454 -13.31 -1.87 34.77
N ASP A 455 -13.45 -3.19 34.89
CA ASP A 455 -12.72 -4.06 35.81
C ASP A 455 -11.52 -4.79 35.14
N GLY A 456 -11.33 -4.57 33.85
CA GLY A 456 -10.32 -5.23 33.01
C GLY A 456 -10.88 -6.31 32.08
N ALA A 457 -12.15 -6.71 32.24
CA ALA A 457 -12.83 -7.58 31.29
C ALA A 457 -13.27 -6.80 30.03
N THR A 458 -13.32 -7.50 28.91
CA THR A 458 -13.73 -6.96 27.61
C THR A 458 -14.55 -7.98 26.84
N ASP A 459 -15.63 -7.55 26.19
CA ASP A 459 -16.47 -8.37 25.34
C ASP A 459 -16.63 -7.77 23.94
N SER A 460 -17.10 -8.60 23.01
CA SER A 460 -17.48 -8.18 21.67
C SER A 460 -18.72 -8.93 21.20
N VAL A 461 -19.71 -8.20 20.70
CA VAL A 461 -20.94 -8.76 20.14
C VAL A 461 -21.05 -8.37 18.67
N ALA A 462 -21.09 -9.36 17.79
CA ALA A 462 -21.40 -9.15 16.37
C ALA A 462 -22.93 -9.16 16.15
N LEU A 463 -23.42 -8.17 15.42
CA LEU A 463 -24.83 -7.97 15.08
C LEU A 463 -25.02 -8.16 13.57
N ALA A 464 -26.11 -8.85 13.22
CA ALA A 464 -26.46 -9.08 11.81
C ALA A 464 -26.99 -7.80 11.15
N ALA A 465 -27.06 -7.81 9.82
CA ALA A 465 -27.57 -6.70 9.00
C ALA A 465 -28.87 -6.10 9.57
N GLY A 466 -28.84 -4.81 9.90
CA GLY A 466 -29.99 -4.04 10.40
C GLY A 466 -30.36 -4.28 11.87
N ALA A 467 -29.55 -4.98 12.66
CA ALA A 467 -29.77 -5.17 14.10
C ALA A 467 -29.05 -4.10 14.94
N THR A 468 -29.79 -3.17 15.53
CA THR A 468 -29.23 -1.97 16.20
C THR A 468 -29.31 -1.97 17.73
N SER A 469 -29.41 -3.15 18.36
CA SER A 469 -29.44 -3.27 19.82
C SER A 469 -28.91 -4.62 20.34
N THR A 470 -28.39 -4.62 21.56
CA THR A 470 -27.94 -5.83 22.28
C THR A 470 -27.96 -5.63 23.80
N SER A 471 -28.09 -6.73 24.55
CA SER A 471 -28.15 -6.73 26.02
C SER A 471 -27.21 -7.79 26.64
N PRO A 472 -25.87 -7.66 26.48
CA PRO A 472 -24.90 -8.56 27.10
C PRO A 472 -24.88 -8.43 28.63
N THR A 473 -24.40 -9.48 29.31
CA THR A 473 -24.39 -9.60 30.77
C THR A 473 -22.98 -9.79 31.30
N HIS A 474 -22.64 -9.11 32.41
CA HIS A 474 -21.34 -9.23 33.09
C HIS A 474 -21.52 -9.34 34.60
N THR A 475 -20.52 -9.84 35.32
CA THR A 475 -20.55 -10.05 36.78
C THR A 475 -19.37 -9.35 37.44
N TYR A 476 -19.65 -8.39 38.32
CA TYR A 476 -18.63 -7.70 39.11
C TYR A 476 -18.42 -8.42 40.44
N LEU A 477 -17.24 -9.03 40.63
CA LEU A 477 -16.92 -9.83 41.80
C LEU A 477 -16.50 -9.00 43.03
N GLU A 478 -16.30 -7.70 42.86
CA GLU A 478 -15.85 -6.78 43.91
C GLU A 478 -16.74 -5.52 43.92
N THR A 479 -16.83 -4.86 45.06
CA THR A 479 -17.41 -3.53 45.20
C THR A 479 -16.57 -2.47 44.46
N GLY A 480 -17.24 -1.52 43.83
CA GLY A 480 -16.58 -0.50 43.02
C GLY A 480 -17.54 0.31 42.15
N THR A 481 -17.01 1.36 41.51
CA THR A 481 -17.70 2.06 40.42
C THR A 481 -16.88 1.87 39.16
N TYR A 482 -17.46 1.16 38.20
CA TYR A 482 -16.82 0.72 36.97
C TYR A 482 -17.34 1.54 35.80
N THR A 483 -16.43 2.23 35.11
CA THR A 483 -16.76 2.94 33.87
C THR A 483 -16.81 1.92 32.74
N VAL A 484 -18.02 1.62 32.27
CA VAL A 484 -18.26 0.76 31.10
C VAL A 484 -18.16 1.63 29.85
N ALA A 485 -17.22 1.32 28.96
CA ALA A 485 -17.14 1.96 27.65
C ALA A 485 -17.65 1.01 26.56
N VAL A 486 -18.38 1.57 25.60
CA VAL A 486 -18.96 0.85 24.47
C VAL A 486 -18.56 1.56 23.18
N THR A 487 -18.03 0.82 22.22
CA THR A 487 -17.80 1.29 20.85
C THR A 487 -18.61 0.42 19.91
N VAL A 488 -19.49 1.03 19.12
CA VAL A 488 -20.21 0.37 18.03
C VAL A 488 -19.50 0.72 16.73
N THR A 489 -19.10 -0.28 15.97
CA THR A 489 -18.49 -0.15 14.63
C THR A 489 -19.39 -0.78 13.58
N ASP A 490 -19.65 -0.10 12.47
CA ASP A 490 -20.43 -0.59 11.33
C ASP A 490 -19.62 -1.52 10.39
N GLY A 491 -20.22 -1.94 9.27
CA GLY A 491 -19.57 -2.79 8.26
C GLY A 491 -18.58 -2.03 7.38
N GLY A 492 -18.78 -0.72 7.19
CA GLY A 492 -17.83 0.22 6.56
C GLY A 492 -16.59 0.55 7.41
N GLY A 493 -16.58 0.18 8.69
CA GLY A 493 -15.50 0.41 9.64
C GLY A 493 -15.54 1.76 10.37
N MET A 494 -16.62 2.55 10.25
CA MET A 494 -16.81 3.74 11.07
C MET A 494 -17.50 3.41 12.40
N SER A 495 -17.39 4.31 13.39
CA SER A 495 -17.77 3.96 14.76
C SER A 495 -18.20 5.14 15.62
N VAL A 496 -19.07 4.85 16.59
CA VAL A 496 -19.46 5.73 17.69
C VAL A 496 -19.07 5.12 19.02
N ALA A 497 -18.61 5.96 19.94
CA ALA A 497 -18.22 5.57 21.28
C ALA A 497 -19.08 6.27 22.34
N GLY A 498 -19.41 5.53 23.39
CA GLY A 498 -20.23 5.97 24.51
C GLY A 498 -19.92 5.12 25.74
N GLY A 499 -20.78 5.21 26.76
CA GLY A 499 -20.57 4.45 27.98
C GLY A 499 -21.51 4.84 29.11
N THR A 500 -21.38 4.12 30.22
CA THR A 500 -22.13 4.34 31.45
C THR A 500 -21.29 3.94 32.66
N THR A 501 -21.80 4.11 33.87
CA THR A 501 -21.12 3.66 35.10
C THR A 501 -21.97 2.62 35.82
N VAL A 502 -21.39 1.46 36.13
CA VAL A 502 -22.01 0.46 37.00
C VAL A 502 -21.40 0.57 38.39
N THR A 503 -22.24 0.72 39.41
CA THR A 503 -21.81 0.64 40.82
C THR A 503 -22.18 -0.73 41.38
N ALA A 504 -21.16 -1.51 41.73
CA ALA A 504 -21.29 -2.69 42.57
C ALA A 504 -21.06 -2.26 44.03
N THR A 505 -21.92 -2.72 44.95
CA THR A 505 -21.83 -2.38 46.38
C THR A 505 -21.52 -3.62 47.22
N ASN A 506 -20.71 -3.42 48.26
CA ASN A 506 -20.25 -4.46 49.20
C ASN A 506 -21.41 -5.31 49.77
N VAL A 507 -21.20 -6.62 49.86
CA VAL A 507 -22.06 -7.61 50.51
C VAL A 507 -21.38 -8.14 51.75
N SER A 508 -21.87 -7.73 52.94
CA SER A 508 -21.26 -8.15 54.21
C SER A 508 -21.18 -9.68 54.40
N PRO A 509 -20.09 -10.19 55.02
CA PRO A 509 -19.91 -11.60 55.33
C PRO A 509 -21.09 -12.23 56.06
N SER A 510 -21.45 -13.47 55.70
CA SER A 510 -22.50 -14.23 56.36
C SER A 510 -21.93 -15.46 57.08
N LEU A 511 -22.10 -15.52 58.41
CA LEU A 511 -21.75 -16.68 59.22
C LEU A 511 -22.94 -17.66 59.29
N SER A 512 -22.67 -18.96 59.23
CA SER A 512 -23.71 -19.99 59.28
C SER A 512 -23.85 -20.66 60.65
N SER A 513 -22.73 -20.94 61.33
CA SER A 513 -22.68 -21.56 62.66
C SER A 513 -21.27 -21.45 63.25
N LEU A 514 -21.18 -21.60 64.58
CA LEU A 514 -19.93 -21.70 65.33
C LEU A 514 -19.84 -23.08 66.01
N ALA A 515 -18.64 -23.64 66.07
CA ALA A 515 -18.32 -24.87 66.77
C ALA A 515 -17.43 -24.58 67.99
N VAL A 516 -17.75 -25.22 69.12
CA VAL A 516 -17.00 -25.09 70.39
C VAL A 516 -16.34 -26.42 70.69
N THR A 517 -15.03 -26.43 70.97
CA THR A 517 -14.28 -27.65 71.29
C THR A 517 -13.28 -27.41 72.44
N PRO A 518 -13.30 -28.21 73.52
CA PRO A 518 -14.33 -29.22 73.85
C PRO A 518 -15.66 -28.55 74.24
N SER A 519 -16.76 -29.31 74.20
CA SER A 519 -18.13 -28.82 74.46
C SER A 519 -18.39 -28.39 75.92
N SER A 520 -17.49 -28.73 76.83
CA SER A 520 -17.50 -28.32 78.23
C SER A 520 -16.05 -28.23 78.70
N VAL A 521 -15.72 -27.16 79.42
CA VAL A 521 -14.39 -26.91 79.99
C VAL A 521 -14.51 -26.63 81.50
N THR A 522 -13.44 -26.85 82.25
CA THR A 522 -13.29 -26.26 83.59
C THR A 522 -12.58 -24.92 83.53
N ASP A 523 -12.54 -24.18 84.63
CA ASP A 523 -11.64 -23.03 84.78
C ASP A 523 -10.17 -23.37 84.44
N HIS A 524 -9.49 -22.37 83.89
CA HIS A 524 -8.14 -22.43 83.32
C HIS A 524 -7.91 -23.49 82.21
N GLN A 525 -8.94 -24.16 81.70
CA GLN A 525 -8.84 -25.01 80.53
C GLN A 525 -9.10 -24.18 79.26
N THR A 526 -8.32 -24.43 78.21
CA THR A 526 -8.51 -23.79 76.91
C THR A 526 -9.72 -24.35 76.18
N VAL A 527 -10.58 -23.46 75.70
CA VAL A 527 -11.62 -23.72 74.69
C VAL A 527 -11.17 -23.16 73.34
N THR A 528 -11.60 -23.81 72.26
CA THR A 528 -11.45 -23.32 70.88
C THR A 528 -12.84 -23.07 70.30
N VAL A 529 -13.02 -21.91 69.66
CA VAL A 529 -14.20 -21.56 68.87
C VAL A 529 -13.79 -21.43 67.41
N SER A 530 -14.43 -22.19 66.53
CA SER A 530 -14.17 -22.18 65.09
C SER A 530 -15.45 -22.00 64.29
N GLY A 531 -15.32 -21.61 63.03
CA GLY A 531 -16.46 -21.38 62.16
C GLY A 531 -16.07 -21.14 60.70
N THR A 532 -17.08 -20.96 59.87
CA THR A 532 -16.95 -20.62 58.45
C THR A 532 -17.96 -19.53 58.08
N PHE A 533 -17.65 -18.78 57.03
CA PHE A 533 -18.52 -17.74 56.50
C PHE A 533 -18.52 -17.77 54.97
N SER A 534 -19.59 -17.23 54.37
CA SER A 534 -19.71 -17.02 52.94
C SER A 534 -19.73 -15.52 52.64
N ASP A 535 -19.09 -15.14 51.55
CA ASP A 535 -18.87 -13.76 51.17
C ASP A 535 -18.55 -13.71 49.66
N PRO A 536 -19.23 -12.88 48.84
CA PRO A 536 -19.01 -12.84 47.40
C PRO A 536 -17.69 -12.18 46.98
N GLY A 537 -17.16 -11.24 47.77
CA GLY A 537 -15.90 -10.53 47.50
C GLY A 537 -14.73 -11.50 47.38
N THR A 538 -14.16 -11.63 46.19
CA THR A 538 -13.14 -12.66 45.92
C THR A 538 -11.74 -12.24 46.36
N ALA A 539 -11.40 -10.96 46.24
CA ALA A 539 -10.16 -10.37 46.70
C ALA A 539 -10.24 -9.82 48.14
N ASP A 540 -11.41 -9.93 48.78
CA ASP A 540 -11.65 -9.44 50.13
C ASP A 540 -10.80 -10.14 51.19
N THR A 541 -10.16 -9.33 52.02
CA THR A 541 -9.47 -9.77 53.24
C THR A 541 -10.36 -9.50 54.44
N TYR A 542 -10.36 -10.38 55.43
CA TYR A 542 -11.28 -10.29 56.56
C TYR A 542 -10.53 -10.12 57.88
N THR A 543 -11.18 -9.48 58.84
CA THR A 543 -10.77 -9.47 60.24
C THR A 543 -11.85 -10.16 61.06
N VAL A 544 -11.52 -11.32 61.65
CA VAL A 544 -12.39 -12.02 62.58
C VAL A 544 -12.09 -11.55 63.99
N THR A 545 -13.07 -10.98 64.68
CA THR A 545 -12.95 -10.55 66.09
C THR A 545 -13.76 -11.48 66.96
N PHE A 546 -13.09 -12.20 67.86
CA PHE A 546 -13.73 -12.96 68.93
C PHE A 546 -13.86 -12.05 70.15
N ALA A 547 -15.07 -11.83 70.65
CA ALA A 547 -15.34 -11.22 71.95
C ALA A 547 -15.80 -12.31 72.91
N TRP A 548 -14.98 -12.64 73.92
CA TRP A 548 -15.11 -13.89 74.68
C TRP A 548 -16.15 -13.87 75.80
N GLY A 549 -16.89 -12.77 75.96
CA GLY A 549 -17.92 -12.59 76.98
C GLY A 549 -17.41 -12.25 78.39
N ASP A 550 -16.10 -12.33 78.63
CA ASP A 550 -15.43 -11.95 79.89
C ASP A 550 -14.78 -10.55 79.85
N GLY A 551 -15.03 -9.80 78.77
CA GLY A 551 -14.42 -8.49 78.51
C GLY A 551 -13.12 -8.54 77.69
N SER A 552 -12.58 -9.74 77.40
CA SER A 552 -11.44 -9.90 76.49
C SER A 552 -11.89 -10.02 75.02
N THR A 553 -11.01 -9.61 74.11
CA THR A 553 -11.18 -9.77 72.66
C THR A 553 -9.89 -10.24 72.00
N SER A 554 -10.00 -10.94 70.87
CA SER A 554 -8.85 -11.34 70.05
C SER A 554 -9.17 -11.19 68.55
N PRO A 555 -8.42 -10.39 67.79
CA PRO A 555 -8.55 -10.31 66.34
C PRO A 555 -7.71 -11.37 65.62
N GLN A 556 -8.22 -11.89 64.51
CA GLN A 556 -7.54 -12.80 63.57
C GLN A 556 -7.71 -12.25 62.14
N PRO A 557 -6.64 -11.76 61.48
CA PRO A 557 -6.70 -11.40 60.07
C PRO A 557 -6.70 -12.66 59.20
N LEU A 558 -7.49 -12.63 58.12
CA LEU A 558 -7.60 -13.67 57.10
C LEU A 558 -7.28 -13.08 55.73
N ALA A 559 -6.43 -13.77 54.97
CA ALA A 559 -6.13 -13.42 53.58
C ALA A 559 -7.30 -13.74 52.65
N ALA A 560 -7.30 -13.13 51.46
CA ALA A 560 -8.31 -13.36 50.43
C ALA A 560 -8.51 -14.85 50.11
N GLY A 561 -9.76 -15.22 49.80
CA GLY A 561 -10.20 -16.61 49.64
C GLY A 561 -10.25 -17.46 50.91
N THR A 562 -9.77 -16.99 52.07
CA THR A 562 -9.84 -17.75 53.34
C THR A 562 -11.20 -17.55 53.99
N ARG A 563 -12.00 -18.63 54.07
CA ARG A 563 -13.41 -18.61 54.54
C ARG A 563 -13.65 -19.37 55.86
N SER A 564 -12.57 -19.70 56.59
CA SER A 564 -12.60 -20.45 57.85
C SER A 564 -11.69 -19.80 58.90
N PHE A 565 -12.08 -19.90 60.18
CA PHE A 565 -11.37 -19.30 61.30
C PHE A 565 -11.38 -20.19 62.55
N SER A 566 -10.48 -19.91 63.49
CA SER A 566 -10.42 -20.58 64.80
C SER A 566 -9.66 -19.73 65.81
N GLY A 567 -10.32 -19.35 66.90
CA GLY A 567 -9.74 -18.67 68.05
C GLY A 567 -9.72 -19.58 69.28
N SER A 568 -8.83 -19.32 70.23
CA SER A 568 -8.76 -20.07 71.49
C SER A 568 -8.62 -19.14 72.69
N HIS A 569 -9.24 -19.53 73.81
CA HIS A 569 -9.27 -18.75 75.05
C HIS A 569 -9.34 -19.65 76.28
N ALA A 570 -8.99 -19.13 77.45
CA ALA A 570 -9.09 -19.87 78.71
C ALA A 570 -9.67 -18.97 79.81
N TYR A 571 -10.83 -19.35 80.35
CA TYR A 571 -11.53 -18.58 81.37
C TYR A 571 -10.92 -18.81 82.75
N VAL A 572 -10.69 -17.73 83.50
CA VAL A 572 -10.12 -17.76 84.86
C VAL A 572 -11.18 -18.12 85.93
N THR A 573 -12.45 -17.95 85.61
CA THR A 573 -13.58 -18.22 86.51
C THR A 573 -14.62 -19.10 85.84
N SER A 574 -15.26 -19.98 86.60
CA SER A 574 -16.45 -20.72 86.15
C SER A 574 -17.62 -19.78 85.85
N GLY A 575 -18.44 -20.13 84.87
CA GLY A 575 -19.54 -19.29 84.40
C GLY A 575 -20.07 -19.73 83.05
N THR A 576 -21.09 -19.04 82.55
CA THR A 576 -21.54 -19.17 81.15
C THR A 576 -21.19 -17.88 80.43
N TYR A 577 -20.41 -17.99 79.36
CA TYR A 577 -19.90 -16.86 78.59
C TYR A 577 -20.51 -16.86 77.20
N ASN A 578 -21.06 -15.72 76.78
CA ASN A 578 -21.50 -15.56 75.40
C ASN A 578 -20.32 -15.09 74.54
N VAL A 579 -19.83 -15.97 73.67
CA VAL A 579 -18.76 -15.63 72.72
C VAL A 579 -19.40 -15.09 71.45
N VAL A 580 -19.13 -13.81 71.15
CA VAL A 580 -19.60 -13.16 69.94
C VAL A 580 -18.45 -13.11 68.93
N VAL A 581 -18.66 -13.68 67.75
CA VAL A 581 -17.69 -13.67 66.65
C VAL A 581 -18.21 -12.77 65.54
N THR A 582 -17.47 -11.70 65.26
CA THR A 582 -17.75 -10.77 64.15
C THR A 582 -16.70 -10.96 63.06
N VAL A 583 -17.13 -11.17 61.82
CA VAL A 583 -16.27 -11.17 60.63
C VAL A 583 -16.53 -9.87 59.89
N THR A 584 -15.50 -9.03 59.78
CA THR A 584 -15.54 -7.77 59.02
C THR A 584 -14.72 -7.93 57.75
N ASP A 585 -15.27 -7.55 56.60
CA ASP A 585 -14.57 -7.50 55.31
C ASP A 585 -13.65 -6.27 55.17
N ARG A 586 -12.98 -6.11 54.03
CA ARG A 586 -12.05 -4.98 53.82
C ARG A 586 -12.78 -3.66 53.56
N ASP A 587 -14.03 -3.73 53.12
CA ASP A 587 -14.90 -2.62 52.75
C ASP A 587 -15.95 -2.30 53.84
N SER A 588 -15.62 -2.68 55.08
CA SER A 588 -16.34 -2.37 56.33
C SER A 588 -17.72 -2.98 56.52
N GLY A 589 -18.14 -3.92 55.67
CA GLY A 589 -19.29 -4.77 55.94
C GLY A 589 -18.96 -5.79 57.03
N SER A 590 -19.98 -6.29 57.73
CA SER A 590 -19.75 -7.27 58.80
C SER A 590 -20.92 -8.19 59.09
N GLY A 591 -20.59 -9.46 59.33
CA GLY A 591 -21.49 -10.47 59.87
C GLY A 591 -21.13 -10.80 61.31
N THR A 592 -22.11 -11.18 62.13
CA THR A 592 -21.89 -11.60 63.52
C THR A 592 -22.68 -12.86 63.84
N GLN A 593 -22.07 -13.79 64.57
CA GLN A 593 -22.72 -14.95 65.17
C GLN A 593 -22.23 -15.12 66.62
N ASP A 594 -23.13 -15.52 67.52
CA ASP A 594 -22.83 -15.80 68.91
C ASP A 594 -22.91 -17.30 69.25
N VAL A 595 -22.20 -17.71 70.31
CA VAL A 595 -22.25 -19.07 70.87
C VAL A 595 -21.96 -19.07 72.37
N SER A 596 -22.73 -19.85 73.13
CA SER A 596 -22.58 -19.98 74.58
C SER A 596 -21.52 -21.02 74.94
N VAL A 597 -20.54 -20.64 75.77
CA VAL A 597 -19.53 -21.54 76.36
C VAL A 597 -19.80 -21.70 77.86
N VAL A 598 -19.94 -22.95 78.33
CA VAL A 598 -20.14 -23.27 79.75
C VAL A 598 -18.81 -23.73 80.36
N VAL A 599 -18.39 -23.03 81.41
CA VAL A 599 -17.16 -23.27 82.16
C VAL A 599 -17.53 -23.71 83.58
N SER A 600 -17.22 -24.95 83.93
CA SER A 600 -17.42 -25.50 85.27
C SER A 600 -16.29 -25.08 86.22
N ALA A 601 -16.56 -25.06 87.52
CA ALA A 601 -15.49 -24.97 88.52
C ALA A 601 -14.66 -26.26 88.50
N ARG A 602 -13.37 -26.16 88.82
CA ARG A 602 -12.50 -27.31 89.05
C ARG A 602 -12.67 -27.83 90.48
N ASN A 603 -12.91 -29.15 90.64
CA ASN A 603 -12.89 -29.81 91.95
C ASN A 603 -11.55 -29.53 92.67
N THR A 604 -11.66 -29.16 93.93
CA THR A 604 -10.54 -29.15 94.87
C THR A 604 -10.39 -30.54 95.50
N VAL A 605 -9.67 -30.66 96.62
CA VAL A 605 -9.33 -31.94 97.25
C VAL A 605 -9.61 -31.83 98.74
N PRO A 606 -10.21 -32.83 99.41
CA PRO A 606 -10.53 -32.74 100.82
C PRO A 606 -9.23 -32.68 101.63
N SER A 607 -9.24 -31.90 102.70
CA SER A 607 -8.04 -31.58 103.47
C SER A 607 -8.28 -31.70 104.98
N ALA A 608 -7.21 -31.62 105.76
CA ALA A 608 -7.26 -31.51 107.23
C ALA A 608 -8.13 -32.55 107.97
N LEU A 609 -8.21 -33.79 107.47
CA LEU A 609 -8.87 -34.87 108.21
C LEU A 609 -8.18 -35.12 109.55
N ALA A 610 -8.96 -35.05 110.62
CA ALA A 610 -8.58 -35.36 111.98
C ALA A 610 -9.57 -36.36 112.57
N ILE A 611 -9.06 -37.26 113.42
CA ILE A 611 -9.88 -38.24 114.16
C ILE A 611 -9.57 -38.17 115.64
N ASP A 612 -10.61 -38.23 116.47
CA ASP A 612 -10.59 -38.14 117.93
C ASP A 612 -11.31 -39.36 118.52
N PRO A 613 -10.57 -40.43 118.90
CA PRO A 613 -11.14 -41.63 119.45
C PRO A 613 -11.33 -41.54 120.98
N SER A 614 -12.52 -41.89 121.45
CA SER A 614 -12.88 -42.03 122.85
C SER A 614 -13.12 -43.49 123.22
N VAL A 615 -12.49 -43.97 124.30
CA VAL A 615 -12.55 -45.38 124.76
C VAL A 615 -13.35 -45.50 126.06
N ALA A 616 -14.30 -46.42 126.09
CA ALA A 616 -15.12 -46.75 127.27
C ALA A 616 -15.26 -48.28 127.42
N GLY A 617 -14.33 -48.89 128.14
CA GLY A 617 -14.25 -50.35 128.26
C GLY A 617 -13.89 -50.98 126.91
N ALA A 618 -14.76 -51.88 126.41
CA ALA A 618 -14.63 -52.52 125.10
C ALA A 618 -15.06 -51.62 123.92
N ASN A 619 -15.84 -50.57 124.19
CA ASN A 619 -16.42 -49.69 123.18
C ASN A 619 -15.47 -48.56 122.85
N VAL A 620 -15.23 -48.31 121.56
CA VAL A 620 -14.52 -47.13 121.07
C VAL A 620 -15.43 -46.36 120.13
N THR A 621 -15.55 -45.05 120.35
CA THR A 621 -16.26 -44.13 119.44
C THR A 621 -15.26 -43.15 118.86
N VAL A 622 -15.20 -43.05 117.54
CA VAL A 622 -14.36 -42.09 116.80
C VAL A 622 -15.25 -40.96 116.34
N ASN A 623 -14.94 -39.74 116.73
CA ASN A 623 -15.44 -38.54 116.06
C ASN A 623 -14.37 -38.05 115.08
N ALA A 624 -14.79 -37.57 113.91
CA ALA A 624 -13.88 -37.14 112.86
C ALA A 624 -14.38 -35.88 112.16
N SER A 625 -13.45 -35.07 111.67
CA SER A 625 -13.71 -33.85 110.93
C SER A 625 -12.67 -33.63 109.84
N PHE A 626 -13.08 -33.13 108.69
CA PHE A 626 -12.20 -32.70 107.60
C PHE A 626 -12.65 -31.33 107.09
N ALA A 627 -11.90 -30.74 106.15
CA ALA A 627 -12.23 -29.48 105.52
C ALA A 627 -12.27 -29.62 104.00
N ASP A 628 -13.38 -29.19 103.41
CA ASP A 628 -13.60 -29.23 101.98
C ASP A 628 -14.00 -27.83 101.46
N PRO A 629 -13.29 -27.25 100.49
CA PRO A 629 -13.71 -26.01 99.83
C PRO A 629 -15.00 -26.18 99.00
N ASP A 630 -15.26 -27.38 98.46
CA ASP A 630 -16.40 -27.64 97.58
C ASP A 630 -17.60 -28.11 98.41
N ALA A 631 -18.32 -27.14 98.97
CA ALA A 631 -19.42 -27.36 99.91
C ALA A 631 -20.63 -28.16 99.38
N LEU A 632 -20.62 -28.57 98.10
CA LEU A 632 -21.63 -29.44 97.48
C LEU A 632 -21.16 -30.89 97.31
N ASP A 633 -19.88 -31.19 97.56
CA ASP A 633 -19.35 -32.53 97.40
C ASP A 633 -19.89 -33.46 98.49
N THR A 634 -20.32 -34.65 98.05
CA THR A 634 -20.58 -35.80 98.91
C THR A 634 -19.28 -36.55 99.15
N HIS A 635 -19.13 -37.26 100.26
CA HIS A 635 -17.91 -38.03 100.53
C HIS A 635 -18.19 -39.44 100.98
N VAL A 636 -17.19 -40.31 100.90
CA VAL A 636 -17.20 -41.64 101.50
C VAL A 636 -16.10 -41.70 102.55
N ALA A 637 -16.51 -41.77 103.82
CA ALA A 637 -15.61 -41.95 104.95
C ALA A 637 -15.48 -43.44 105.28
N THR A 638 -14.26 -43.96 105.29
CA THR A 638 -13.96 -45.36 105.66
C THR A 638 -12.99 -45.38 106.83
N LEU A 639 -13.38 -46.04 107.92
CA LEU A 639 -12.55 -46.29 109.09
C LEU A 639 -12.15 -47.76 109.13
N THR A 640 -10.87 -48.06 109.35
CA THR A 640 -10.40 -49.40 109.76
C THR A 640 -10.06 -49.37 111.24
N TRP A 641 -10.46 -50.42 111.98
CA TRP A 641 -10.40 -50.44 113.45
C TRP A 641 -9.13 -51.09 114.02
N GLY A 642 -8.23 -51.57 113.16
CA GLY A 642 -6.95 -52.18 113.56
C GLY A 642 -7.04 -53.65 114.02
N ASP A 643 -8.23 -54.21 114.17
CA ASP A 643 -8.53 -55.63 114.45
C ASP A 643 -8.95 -56.42 113.19
N GLY A 644 -9.04 -55.74 112.05
CA GLY A 644 -9.55 -56.27 110.78
C GLY A 644 -10.97 -55.81 110.44
N ALA A 645 -11.71 -55.23 111.38
CA ALA A 645 -13.02 -54.63 111.10
C ALA A 645 -12.87 -53.29 110.35
N THR A 646 -13.87 -52.97 109.53
CA THR A 646 -13.96 -51.73 108.75
C THR A 646 -15.39 -51.19 108.80
N THR A 647 -15.54 -49.86 108.92
CA THR A 647 -16.83 -49.16 108.86
C THR A 647 -16.77 -48.12 107.75
N THR A 648 -17.72 -48.17 106.81
CA THR A 648 -17.84 -47.18 105.74
C THR A 648 -19.15 -46.41 105.87
N GLN A 649 -19.09 -45.10 105.68
CA GLN A 649 -20.22 -44.18 105.74
C GLN A 649 -20.21 -43.23 104.53
N THR A 650 -21.37 -43.04 103.92
CA THR A 650 -21.57 -42.01 102.90
C THR A 650 -22.01 -40.72 103.59
N LEU A 651 -21.30 -39.64 103.32
CA LEU A 651 -21.55 -38.30 103.82
C LEU A 651 -22.30 -37.50 102.76
N ALA A 652 -23.39 -36.85 103.15
CA ALA A 652 -24.17 -36.00 102.25
C ALA A 652 -23.40 -34.72 101.89
N ALA A 653 -23.86 -34.01 100.85
CA ALA A 653 -23.26 -32.76 100.38
C ALA A 653 -23.02 -31.77 101.54
N GLY A 654 -21.77 -31.32 101.71
CA GLY A 654 -21.37 -30.37 102.74
C GLY A 654 -21.22 -30.96 104.16
N ALA A 655 -21.32 -32.28 104.35
CA ALA A 655 -21.11 -32.91 105.65
C ALA A 655 -19.62 -33.15 105.92
N THR A 656 -19.00 -32.22 106.66
CA THR A 656 -17.55 -32.21 106.98
C THR A 656 -17.17 -33.00 108.24
N THR A 657 -18.11 -33.69 108.87
CA THR A 657 -17.88 -34.49 110.09
C THR A 657 -18.58 -35.84 110.02
N PHE A 658 -18.04 -36.83 110.73
CA PHE A 658 -18.66 -38.14 110.90
C PHE A 658 -18.30 -38.73 112.26
N SER A 659 -19.12 -39.66 112.75
CA SER A 659 -18.77 -40.49 113.90
C SER A 659 -19.07 -41.95 113.63
N ALA A 660 -18.29 -42.84 114.24
CA ALA A 660 -18.51 -44.29 114.17
C ALA A 660 -18.15 -44.91 115.52
N ALA A 661 -18.76 -46.05 115.84
CA ALA A 661 -18.47 -46.80 117.06
C ALA A 661 -18.22 -48.27 116.75
N HIS A 662 -17.32 -48.88 117.50
CA HIS A 662 -16.94 -50.29 117.41
C HIS A 662 -16.74 -50.88 118.81
N VAL A 663 -16.84 -52.21 118.90
CA VAL A 663 -16.66 -52.96 120.15
C VAL A 663 -15.60 -54.02 119.91
N TYR A 664 -14.54 -54.02 120.71
CA TYR A 664 -13.47 -55.00 120.60
C TYR A 664 -13.73 -56.18 121.54
N GLU A 665 -13.69 -57.39 120.98
CA GLU A 665 -13.85 -58.65 121.71
C GLU A 665 -12.66 -59.00 122.61
N ALA A 666 -11.52 -58.32 122.45
CA ALA A 666 -10.29 -58.55 123.20
C ALA A 666 -9.64 -57.24 123.68
N SER A 667 -9.02 -57.29 124.85
CA SER A 667 -8.18 -56.19 125.35
C SER A 667 -6.91 -56.09 124.51
N GLY A 668 -6.54 -54.88 124.08
CA GLY A 668 -5.38 -54.68 123.20
C GLY A 668 -5.17 -53.23 122.78
N ALA A 669 -4.06 -52.96 122.09
CA ALA A 669 -3.77 -51.68 121.47
C ALA A 669 -4.05 -51.74 119.96
N TYR A 670 -4.95 -50.89 119.48
CA TYR A 670 -5.44 -50.90 118.10
C TYR A 670 -5.11 -49.58 117.40
N THR A 671 -4.71 -49.65 116.14
CA THR A 671 -4.49 -48.46 115.29
C THR A 671 -5.70 -48.27 114.39
N ILE A 672 -6.42 -47.19 114.62
CA ILE A 672 -7.56 -46.77 113.82
C ILE A 672 -7.04 -45.89 112.68
N ALA A 673 -7.47 -46.16 111.46
CA ALA A 673 -7.20 -45.29 110.31
C ALA A 673 -8.52 -44.86 109.67
N ALA A 674 -8.62 -43.60 109.27
CA ALA A 674 -9.76 -43.07 108.53
C ALA A 674 -9.30 -42.48 107.20
N THR A 675 -10.09 -42.70 106.15
CA THR A 675 -9.93 -42.09 104.82
C THR A 675 -11.25 -41.49 104.39
N VAL A 676 -11.23 -40.25 103.89
CA VAL A 676 -12.37 -39.58 103.26
C VAL A 676 -12.06 -39.41 101.77
N THR A 677 -12.98 -39.85 100.91
CA THR A 677 -12.84 -39.86 99.46
C THR A 677 -14.05 -39.21 98.77
N GLU A 678 -13.81 -38.34 97.79
CA GLU A 678 -14.82 -37.74 96.91
C GLU A 678 -15.21 -38.66 95.74
N PRO A 679 -16.37 -38.42 95.08
CA PRO A 679 -16.70 -38.98 93.77
C PRO A 679 -15.65 -38.71 92.68
N SER A 680 -14.87 -37.62 92.81
CA SER A 680 -13.74 -37.28 91.95
C SER A 680 -12.60 -38.31 92.02
N GLY A 681 -12.56 -39.13 93.08
CA GLY A 681 -11.46 -40.01 93.44
C GLY A 681 -10.37 -39.35 94.28
N ALA A 682 -10.45 -38.04 94.55
CA ALA A 682 -9.54 -37.37 95.47
C ALA A 682 -9.83 -37.78 96.93
N SER A 683 -8.80 -37.84 97.77
CA SER A 683 -8.94 -38.36 99.13
C SER A 683 -7.89 -37.87 100.11
N THR A 684 -8.23 -37.92 101.40
CA THR A 684 -7.37 -37.58 102.53
C THR A 684 -7.48 -38.63 103.65
N SER A 685 -6.45 -38.79 104.47
CA SER A 685 -6.36 -39.87 105.47
C SER A 685 -5.71 -39.44 106.78
N ALA A 686 -6.13 -40.04 107.90
CA ALA A 686 -5.62 -39.81 109.25
C ALA A 686 -5.58 -41.10 110.07
N THR A 687 -4.75 -41.16 111.13
CA THR A 687 -4.62 -42.33 112.01
C THR A 687 -4.50 -41.95 113.48
N ALA A 688 -4.91 -42.85 114.38
CA ALA A 688 -4.82 -42.71 115.84
C ALA A 688 -4.67 -44.09 116.51
N GLN A 689 -4.11 -44.14 117.72
CA GLN A 689 -3.99 -45.38 118.50
C GLN A 689 -4.86 -45.33 119.76
N VAL A 690 -5.49 -46.45 120.09
CA VAL A 690 -6.33 -46.65 121.27
C VAL A 690 -5.92 -47.91 122.04
N ALA A 691 -6.06 -47.90 123.36
CA ALA A 691 -5.89 -49.07 124.22
C ALA A 691 -7.23 -49.42 124.86
N VAL A 692 -7.68 -50.67 124.68
CA VAL A 692 -9.04 -51.13 124.96
C VAL A 692 -9.01 -52.25 126.01
N THR A 693 -10.01 -52.32 126.90
CA THR A 693 -10.08 -53.33 127.98
C THR A 693 -11.47 -53.94 128.16
N VAL A 694 -11.53 -55.27 128.26
CA VAL A 694 -12.77 -56.07 128.38
C VAL A 694 -12.78 -56.78 129.76
N ALA A 695 -13.93 -56.87 130.43
CA ALA A 695 -14.04 -57.41 131.80
C ALA A 695 -14.27 -58.94 131.85
N ALA A 696 -13.77 -59.62 132.89
CA ALA A 696 -13.91 -61.07 133.11
C ALA A 696 -14.79 -61.46 134.32
N SER A 697 -15.28 -62.70 134.32
CA SER A 697 -16.31 -63.22 135.22
C SER A 697 -15.85 -64.21 136.31
N SER A 698 -14.56 -64.57 136.38
CA SER A 698 -13.98 -65.31 137.53
C SER A 698 -12.52 -64.93 137.79
N THR A 699 -12.00 -65.19 139.00
CA THR A 699 -10.59 -64.88 139.34
C THR A 699 -9.59 -65.58 138.43
N SER A 700 -9.88 -66.81 137.98
CA SER A 700 -9.02 -67.53 137.03
C SER A 700 -9.00 -66.83 135.67
N ASP A 701 -10.17 -66.40 135.18
CA ASP A 701 -10.31 -65.74 133.88
C ASP A 701 -9.68 -64.34 133.90
N VAL A 702 -9.78 -63.61 135.02
CA VAL A 702 -9.10 -62.32 135.20
C VAL A 702 -7.58 -62.50 135.20
N LEU A 703 -7.04 -63.57 135.80
CA LEU A 703 -5.61 -63.88 135.72
C LEU A 703 -5.19 -64.22 134.27
N ASP A 704 -6.01 -64.96 133.51
CA ASP A 704 -5.75 -65.19 132.08
C ASP A 704 -5.80 -63.90 131.24
N GLN A 705 -6.72 -62.98 131.54
CA GLN A 705 -6.73 -61.64 130.95
C GLN A 705 -5.50 -60.81 131.33
N MET A 706 -5.00 -60.90 132.56
CA MET A 706 -3.74 -60.27 132.95
C MET A 706 -2.57 -60.82 132.14
N SER A 707 -2.54 -62.14 131.87
CA SER A 707 -1.50 -62.73 131.03
C SER A 707 -1.57 -62.23 129.59
N ALA A 708 -2.77 -62.22 128.98
CA ALA A 708 -2.97 -61.71 127.63
C ALA A 708 -2.59 -60.22 127.50
N LEU A 709 -2.98 -59.40 128.48
CA LEU A 709 -2.65 -57.97 128.52
C LEU A 709 -1.13 -57.74 128.57
N ILE A 710 -0.39 -58.52 129.37
CA ILE A 710 1.07 -58.38 129.49
C ILE A 710 1.79 -58.76 128.20
N THR A 711 1.36 -59.81 127.50
CA THR A 711 1.89 -60.13 126.17
C THR A 711 1.54 -59.06 125.12
N SER A 712 0.40 -58.37 125.26
CA SER A 712 0.04 -57.24 124.37
C SER A 712 0.92 -55.99 124.55
N PHE A 713 1.57 -55.84 125.71
CA PHE A 713 2.42 -54.67 126.01
C PHE A 713 3.80 -54.69 125.34
N ASN A 714 4.14 -55.78 124.63
CA ASN A 714 5.35 -55.89 123.80
C ASN A 714 6.65 -55.58 124.58
N LEU A 715 6.69 -56.05 125.84
CA LEU A 715 7.78 -55.83 126.79
C LEU A 715 9.04 -56.62 126.40
N ASP A 716 10.19 -56.31 127.03
CA ASP A 716 11.35 -57.18 126.91
C ASP A 716 11.08 -58.55 127.53
N ARG A 717 11.72 -59.59 126.97
CA ARG A 717 11.51 -60.99 127.38
C ARG A 717 11.75 -61.27 128.86
N ASN A 718 12.54 -60.47 129.57
CA ASN A 718 12.80 -60.72 130.99
C ASN A 718 11.65 -60.21 131.83
N ASN A 719 11.22 -58.96 131.60
CA ASN A 719 10.07 -58.37 132.30
C ASN A 719 8.76 -59.09 131.96
N GLU A 720 8.52 -59.41 130.68
CA GLU A 720 7.34 -60.18 130.25
C GLU A 720 7.27 -61.54 130.94
N ARG A 721 8.34 -62.35 130.85
CA ARG A 721 8.38 -63.69 131.47
C ARG A 721 8.30 -63.64 133.00
N TRP A 722 8.88 -62.64 133.64
CA TRP A 722 8.81 -62.50 135.09
C TRP A 722 7.37 -62.27 135.53
N LEU A 723 6.67 -61.35 134.86
CA LEU A 723 5.29 -61.00 135.17
C LEU A 723 4.34 -62.16 134.87
N LEU A 724 4.39 -62.75 133.66
CA LEU A 724 3.56 -63.90 133.27
C LEU A 724 3.74 -65.07 134.25
N ARG A 725 4.98 -65.44 134.57
CA ARG A 725 5.25 -66.51 135.54
C ARG A 725 4.65 -66.22 136.91
N ARG A 726 4.60 -64.94 137.33
CA ARG A 726 4.01 -64.58 138.63
C ARG A 726 2.49 -64.58 138.62
N ILE A 727 1.86 -64.40 137.44
CA ILE A 727 0.43 -64.70 137.24
C ILE A 727 0.20 -66.20 137.36
N ASP A 728 1.00 -67.03 136.68
CA ASP A 728 0.90 -68.50 136.76
C ASP A 728 1.08 -69.03 138.20
N ASP A 729 2.07 -68.53 138.96
CA ASP A 729 2.26 -68.83 140.38
C ASP A 729 0.98 -68.50 141.20
N THR A 730 0.35 -67.37 140.90
CA THR A 730 -0.89 -66.91 141.56
C THR A 730 -2.07 -67.80 141.19
N LYS A 731 -2.18 -68.18 139.91
CA LYS A 731 -3.24 -69.05 139.38
C LYS A 731 -3.14 -70.46 139.95
N ALA A 732 -1.92 -71.02 140.02
CA ALA A 732 -1.67 -72.32 140.65
C ALA A 732 -2.00 -72.32 142.16
N SER A 733 -1.82 -71.18 142.83
CA SER A 733 -2.11 -71.05 144.26
C SER A 733 -3.61 -71.06 144.59
N LEU A 734 -4.49 -70.65 143.66
CA LEU A 734 -5.95 -70.67 143.86
C LEU A 734 -6.51 -72.05 144.21
N ALA A 735 -5.85 -73.13 143.78
CA ALA A 735 -6.23 -74.51 144.11
C ALA A 735 -6.19 -74.82 145.63
N TYR A 736 -5.49 -74.00 146.43
CA TYR A 736 -5.33 -74.15 147.87
C TYR A 736 -6.04 -73.07 148.69
N GLY A 737 -6.77 -72.15 148.03
CA GLY A 737 -7.49 -71.03 148.66
C GLY A 737 -7.06 -69.65 148.15
N ASN A 738 -7.88 -68.65 148.44
CA ASN A 738 -7.77 -67.31 147.84
C ASN A 738 -6.72 -66.39 148.52
N ASP A 739 -6.04 -66.85 149.57
CA ASP A 739 -5.15 -66.04 150.41
C ASP A 739 -3.98 -65.41 149.62
N GLN A 740 -3.49 -66.05 148.55
CA GLN A 740 -2.41 -65.50 147.70
C GLN A 740 -2.87 -64.34 146.80
N VAL A 741 -4.18 -64.20 146.59
CA VAL A 741 -4.82 -63.07 145.89
C VAL A 741 -5.27 -62.00 146.89
N CYS A 742 -5.83 -62.41 148.04
CA CYS A 742 -6.36 -61.50 149.07
C CYS A 742 -5.30 -60.87 149.99
N SER A 743 -4.13 -61.49 150.17
CA SER A 743 -3.09 -60.98 151.07
C SER A 743 -2.28 -59.84 150.45
N SER A 744 -2.00 -58.80 151.24
CA SER A 744 -1.09 -57.71 150.88
C SER A 744 0.38 -58.15 150.77
N THR A 745 0.73 -59.36 151.23
CA THR A 745 2.02 -60.03 150.99
C THR A 745 1.87 -61.27 150.09
N GLY A 746 0.75 -61.39 149.38
CA GLY A 746 0.46 -62.48 148.44
C GLY A 746 1.17 -62.32 147.10
N THR A 747 1.14 -63.36 146.27
CA THR A 747 1.82 -63.38 144.96
C THR A 747 1.37 -62.26 144.03
N LEU A 748 0.08 -61.89 144.06
CA LEU A 748 -0.49 -60.81 143.24
C LEU A 748 0.01 -59.41 143.65
N ALA A 749 0.17 -59.15 144.96
CA ALA A 749 0.69 -57.88 145.46
C ALA A 749 2.16 -57.69 145.04
N HIS A 750 2.96 -58.76 145.09
CA HIS A 750 4.35 -58.76 144.60
C HIS A 750 4.43 -58.52 143.08
N LEU A 751 3.49 -59.05 142.30
CA LEU A 751 3.40 -58.78 140.86
C LEU A 751 3.17 -57.30 140.60
N LEU A 752 2.16 -56.68 141.23
CA LEU A 752 1.85 -55.27 141.05
C LEU A 752 3.01 -54.37 141.47
N GLN A 753 3.69 -54.68 142.57
CA GLN A 753 4.82 -53.89 143.05
C GLN A 753 6.05 -53.94 142.11
N TYR A 754 6.21 -55.03 141.33
CA TYR A 754 7.20 -55.09 140.25
C TYR A 754 6.70 -54.32 139.01
N ALA A 755 5.47 -54.57 138.59
CA ALA A 755 4.84 -53.91 137.44
C ALA A 755 4.84 -52.38 137.53
N GLN A 756 4.61 -51.82 138.72
CA GLN A 756 4.65 -50.37 138.97
C GLN A 756 6.03 -49.73 138.70
N ARG A 757 7.09 -50.53 138.62
CA ARG A 757 8.47 -50.09 138.39
C ARG A 757 8.95 -50.36 136.96
N THR A 758 8.23 -51.18 136.19
CA THR A 758 8.65 -51.66 134.87
C THR A 758 7.70 -51.27 133.73
N LEU A 759 6.43 -50.99 134.01
CA LEU A 759 5.43 -50.59 133.02
C LEU A 759 5.25 -49.07 132.95
N THR A 760 4.72 -48.55 131.83
CA THR A 760 4.28 -47.14 131.76
C THR A 760 3.07 -46.90 132.66
N ASN A 761 2.75 -45.64 132.96
CA ASN A 761 1.60 -45.30 133.80
C ASN A 761 0.29 -45.90 133.29
N ASP A 762 0.05 -45.87 131.97
CA ASP A 762 -1.20 -46.36 131.37
C ASP A 762 -1.24 -47.90 131.32
N GLN A 763 -0.11 -48.54 131.00
CA GLN A 763 0.04 -50.00 131.07
C GLN A 763 -0.15 -50.52 132.50
N TYR A 764 0.40 -49.81 133.49
CA TYR A 764 0.22 -50.13 134.90
C TYR A 764 -1.22 -49.88 135.37
N ALA A 765 -1.89 -48.81 134.90
CA ALA A 765 -3.29 -48.55 135.21
C ALA A 765 -4.20 -49.69 134.70
N ALA A 766 -3.99 -50.15 133.46
CA ALA A 766 -4.73 -51.28 132.90
C ALA A 766 -4.48 -52.58 133.68
N LEU A 767 -3.23 -52.90 134.00
CA LEU A 767 -2.90 -54.13 134.74
C LEU A 767 -3.37 -54.11 136.21
N SER A 768 -3.28 -52.96 136.88
CA SER A 768 -3.79 -52.79 138.25
C SER A 768 -5.33 -52.78 138.31
N GLY A 769 -6.00 -52.32 137.24
CA GLY A 769 -7.44 -52.49 137.06
C GLY A 769 -7.85 -53.96 137.06
N LEU A 770 -7.20 -54.80 136.24
CA LEU A 770 -7.45 -56.25 136.23
C LEU A 770 -7.09 -56.91 137.58
N ALA A 771 -5.97 -56.55 138.20
CA ALA A 771 -5.63 -57.13 139.52
C ALA A 771 -6.66 -56.78 140.60
N THR A 772 -7.27 -55.59 140.55
CA THR A 772 -8.38 -55.21 141.44
C THR A 772 -9.63 -56.04 141.17
N GLN A 773 -9.92 -56.37 139.90
CA GLN A 773 -10.98 -57.32 139.55
C GLN A 773 -10.67 -58.73 140.07
N ALA A 774 -9.41 -59.20 140.01
CA ALA A 774 -9.02 -60.51 140.53
C ALA A 774 -9.25 -60.61 142.05
N GLN A 775 -8.90 -59.56 142.81
CA GLN A 775 -9.16 -59.47 144.24
C GLN A 775 -10.66 -59.43 144.56
N THR A 776 -11.45 -58.72 143.75
CA THR A 776 -12.91 -58.64 143.93
C THR A 776 -13.58 -59.99 143.63
N ALA A 777 -13.21 -60.65 142.53
CA ALA A 777 -13.70 -61.97 142.16
C ALA A 777 -13.29 -63.07 143.16
N ALA A 778 -12.17 -62.89 143.86
CA ALA A 778 -11.71 -63.80 144.91
C ALA A 778 -12.45 -63.65 146.25
N GLY A 779 -13.41 -62.72 146.37
CA GLY A 779 -14.27 -62.58 147.55
C GLY A 779 -13.60 -62.00 148.79
N CYS A 780 -12.49 -61.26 148.63
CA CYS A 780 -11.72 -60.70 149.74
C CYS A 780 -12.51 -59.60 150.48
N GLY A 781 -13.01 -59.87 151.70
CA GLY A 781 -13.88 -58.96 152.48
C GLY A 781 -13.51 -58.82 153.97
N SER A 782 -13.87 -57.69 154.59
CA SER A 782 -13.14 -57.10 155.74
C SER A 782 -13.70 -57.33 157.16
N ALA A 783 -12.80 -57.55 158.14
CA ALA A 783 -12.85 -57.03 159.53
C ALA A 783 -11.57 -57.45 160.31
N SER A 784 -10.94 -56.72 161.24
CA SER A 784 -10.95 -55.34 161.76
C SER A 784 -9.95 -55.28 162.96
N VAL A 785 -9.62 -54.07 163.47
CA VAL A 785 -8.78 -53.75 164.67
C VAL A 785 -7.25 -53.86 164.42
N ARG A 786 -6.34 -52.91 164.79
CA ARG A 786 -6.43 -51.64 165.58
C ARG A 786 -5.39 -50.56 165.17
N THR A 787 -5.84 -49.30 165.15
CA THR A 787 -5.16 -47.98 165.36
C THR A 787 -3.62 -47.81 165.43
N THR A 788 -3.11 -46.81 164.70
CA THR A 788 -2.46 -45.59 165.27
C THR A 788 -2.76 -44.33 164.41
N LYS A 789 -2.59 -43.14 165.00
CA LYS A 789 -3.05 -41.82 164.54
C LYS A 789 -2.38 -41.26 163.27
N GLN A 790 -3.17 -40.50 162.49
CA GLN A 790 -2.95 -39.12 161.95
C GLN A 790 -1.53 -38.47 161.98
N PRO A 791 -1.21 -37.48 161.08
CA PRO A 791 -2.16 -36.55 160.46
C PRO A 791 -2.01 -36.20 158.97
N THR A 792 -3.08 -35.57 158.48
CA THR A 792 -3.27 -34.80 157.24
C THR A 792 -2.17 -33.79 156.88
N LYS A 793 -1.97 -33.56 155.58
CA LYS A 793 -1.56 -32.25 155.05
C LYS A 793 -2.13 -31.94 153.65
N THR A 794 -2.67 -30.74 153.52
CA THR A 794 -3.15 -30.05 152.31
C THR A 794 -1.98 -29.47 151.49
N VAL A 795 -2.26 -28.75 150.39
CA VAL A 795 -1.39 -27.77 149.63
C VAL A 795 -0.57 -28.41 148.49
N VAL A 796 -0.39 -27.85 147.27
CA VAL A 796 -1.03 -26.76 146.46
C VAL A 796 -0.62 -26.96 144.97
N ALA A 797 -1.22 -26.23 144.03
CA ALA A 797 -0.82 -26.17 142.61
C ALA A 797 0.53 -25.49 142.31
N THR A 798 1.15 -25.82 141.17
CA THR A 798 2.07 -25.00 140.34
C THR A 798 2.34 -25.79 139.03
N THR A 799 2.02 -25.30 137.81
CA THR A 799 2.67 -24.27 136.97
C THR A 799 4.15 -24.53 136.59
N THR A 800 4.39 -24.86 135.32
CA THR A 800 5.34 -24.23 134.34
C THR A 800 5.16 -24.96 133.01
N SER A 801 4.93 -24.33 131.84
CA SER A 801 5.69 -23.30 131.11
C SER A 801 6.94 -23.82 130.41
N ASP A 802 7.25 -23.17 129.28
CA ASP A 802 8.48 -23.23 128.47
C ASP A 802 8.66 -24.40 127.49
N LYS A 803 9.20 -24.21 126.27
CA LYS A 803 9.42 -23.00 125.42
C LYS A 803 10.01 -23.45 124.07
N ASN A 804 9.71 -22.73 122.99
CA ASN A 804 10.55 -22.60 121.78
C ASN A 804 10.84 -23.92 120.99
N LYS A 805 11.34 -23.91 119.75
CA LYS A 805 11.95 -22.82 118.96
C LYS A 805 11.73 -23.00 117.45
N THR A 806 11.66 -21.87 116.76
CA THR A 806 11.88 -21.69 115.32
C THR A 806 13.22 -22.28 114.82
N GLU A 807 13.30 -22.64 113.53
CA GLU A 807 14.02 -21.87 112.49
C GLU A 807 14.17 -22.59 111.12
N LYS A 808 14.04 -21.82 110.02
CA LYS A 808 14.86 -21.83 108.76
C LYS A 808 14.97 -23.14 107.91
N SER A 809 15.38 -23.12 106.64
CA SER A 809 15.41 -22.11 105.55
C SER A 809 15.95 -22.80 104.27
N LYS A 810 15.51 -22.33 103.08
CA LYS A 810 16.15 -22.44 101.73
C LYS A 810 17.34 -23.40 101.52
N LYS A 811 17.33 -24.13 100.39
CA LYS A 811 18.20 -23.84 99.21
C LYS A 811 18.11 -24.86 98.03
N THR A 812 18.11 -24.33 96.79
CA THR A 812 18.86 -24.76 95.55
C THR A 812 18.80 -26.21 95.02
N ASP A 813 18.99 -26.53 93.74
CA ASP A 813 19.03 -25.72 92.51
C ASP A 813 18.81 -26.59 91.24
N ALA A 814 18.21 -25.96 90.24
CA ALA A 814 18.48 -26.00 88.79
C ALA A 814 19.07 -27.25 88.09
N LYS A 815 18.47 -27.55 86.93
CA LYS A 815 19.13 -28.22 85.79
C LYS A 815 18.94 -27.39 84.50
N ARG A 816 20.06 -27.09 83.82
CA ARG A 816 20.12 -26.63 82.41
C ARG A 816 19.64 -27.76 81.47
N SER A 817 19.34 -27.55 80.17
CA SER A 817 19.78 -26.50 79.23
C SER A 817 18.75 -26.18 78.14
N ALA A 818 18.83 -24.97 77.57
CA ALA A 818 18.09 -24.57 76.38
C ALA A 818 18.75 -25.04 75.06
N GLY A 819 17.95 -25.13 74.00
CA GLY A 819 18.38 -25.11 72.60
C GLY A 819 17.66 -23.98 71.85
N ARG A 820 18.39 -23.29 70.98
CA ARG A 820 17.86 -22.28 70.03
C ARG A 820 17.21 -22.99 68.81
N ASP A 821 16.51 -22.35 67.86
CA ASP A 821 16.60 -20.97 67.35
C ASP A 821 15.29 -20.49 66.68
N SER A 822 15.15 -19.16 66.60
CA SER A 822 14.33 -18.37 65.66
C SER A 822 13.03 -18.94 65.03
N ARG A 823 11.88 -18.53 65.54
CA ARG A 823 11.06 -17.45 64.93
C ARG A 823 10.07 -16.87 65.94
#